data_AF-A0A1Z9RXV9-F1
#
_entry.id   AF-A0A1Z9RXV9-F1
#
_cell.length_a   1.000
_cell.length_b   1.000
_cell.length_c   1.000
_cell.angle_alpha   90.00
_cell.angle_beta   90.00
_cell.angle_gamma   90.00
#
_symmetry.space_group_name_H-M   'P 1'
#
loop_
_entity.id
_entity.type
_entity.pdbx_description
1 polymer ?
#
loop_
_entity_poly.entity_id
_entity_poly.type
_entity_poly.pdbx_seq_one_letter_code
_entity_poly.pdbx_strand_id
1 'polypeptide(L)'
;MRARRAVLLTVLFVLGTFAATGSASLIDGGEIHQGPDPVVMWFSSGGDEVLTLDGDGVFMALRWNGGAYQVSRAVDLNVSVNAVRLDLQGSLLAVGHANGALVLDLDTDEITREIALPDPVDELDWDDDGDIWVVHNGGLRQAIEHETDGPSGTRTSVMNAGICSFLILEDGRVLNGGFDGRLRVHSDEGIQDQDLSGLGGAPTQLIEDGEYVWGGLSNGRVIRWNSTTWSSEQVVSASAPVTSLSVDGDGGMWVGHQNGAIVHLDSTLVSTQEHQTTGKSVSVIPKDDGTVHLVSVTSTSTRVRLLDLDADGDGVADSADDFPDDAGQTVDSDGDGYGDNTDLPGGDQFPNDPTQWADRDGDGYGDEADGNNGDKFPDDGNQWEDADGDGVGDNQADPNGDAFPEDPTQWSDRDRDGFGDAPNGVRPDGCPDANGFSSNDRRGCPDQDLDGWSDPDANWLTAQGADAFPTDPTQWVDLDGDGFGDHPDGTTPDACITASGSSLRALVPELGATTRYVSEAHYGCPDLDGDGWADASEVGEGMAENPDEHMDLDGDGVGSNNDYNDTNPLVLDIEDHCLLSFDDLREVCLGWRSTEYQEYLSTLNETERNRMSYNYWNQSLSGSSSSGGLDMGLVAEVGMVAGGIFVVCSVVILLFGSMTKRVKRPSQEKNFGSFEFDESANEEALSGQAGLSATGGLVDDLWDDDDAPPPTEADAAVEAAEDAPEVTSMVEQVVLQSGDASGPSSEPETAVPPETTEVPGEDSPEREAPPVPEGGLPNGWSMDQWKWYGHQWLEQNKES
;
A
#
# COMPACT_ATOMS: atom_id res chain seq x y z
N MET A 1 -15.15 43.00 -18.92
CA MET A 1 -13.68 42.92 -18.92
C MET A 1 -13.24 41.46 -18.73
N ARG A 2 -13.52 40.60 -19.73
CA ARG A 2 -13.26 39.14 -19.72
C ARG A 2 -12.78 38.66 -21.10
N ALA A 3 -11.91 39.44 -21.75
CA ALA A 3 -11.39 39.11 -23.09
C ALA A 3 -9.92 39.55 -23.28
N ARG A 4 -9.14 39.65 -22.19
CA ARG A 4 -7.72 40.05 -22.24
C ARG A 4 -6.76 39.18 -21.41
N ARG A 5 -7.21 38.02 -20.94
CA ARG A 5 -6.33 37.05 -20.23
C ARG A 5 -6.01 35.78 -21.04
N ALA A 6 -6.65 35.56 -22.19
CA ALA A 6 -6.44 34.38 -23.04
C ALA A 6 -5.34 34.55 -24.12
N VAL A 7 -4.62 35.68 -24.15
CA VAL A 7 -3.59 35.97 -25.18
C VAL A 7 -2.17 35.95 -24.60
N LEU A 8 -2.02 35.89 -23.27
CA LEU A 8 -0.70 35.81 -22.63
C LEU A 8 -0.22 34.37 -22.41
N LEU A 9 -1.13 33.38 -22.45
CA LEU A 9 -0.81 31.96 -22.22
C LEU A 9 -0.42 31.22 -23.51
N THR A 10 -0.79 31.74 -24.69
CA THR A 10 -0.39 31.21 -26.00
C THR A 10 0.99 31.70 -26.47
N VAL A 11 1.67 32.56 -25.70
CA VAL A 11 3.04 33.03 -26.02
C VAL A 11 4.09 32.37 -25.12
N LEU A 12 3.68 31.68 -24.05
CA LEU A 12 4.58 30.92 -23.18
C LEU A 12 4.73 29.44 -23.57
N PHE A 13 3.95 28.94 -24.54
CA PHE A 13 3.98 27.57 -25.05
C PHE A 13 4.76 27.44 -26.38
N VAL A 14 5.71 28.36 -26.63
CA VAL A 14 6.57 28.36 -27.85
C VAL A 14 8.07 28.32 -27.47
N LEU A 15 8.39 27.93 -26.24
CA LEU A 15 9.77 27.77 -25.77
C LEU A 15 9.87 26.44 -25.02
N GLY A 16 10.01 25.35 -25.76
CA GLY A 16 10.15 24.03 -25.16
C GLY A 16 10.02 22.85 -26.13
N THR A 17 10.46 23.00 -27.38
CA THR A 17 10.81 21.83 -28.19
C THR A 17 12.16 22.14 -28.80
N PHE A 18 13.22 21.90 -28.03
CA PHE A 18 14.47 21.51 -28.66
C PHE A 18 14.23 20.12 -29.20
N ALA A 19 13.60 20.02 -30.37
CA ALA A 19 13.85 18.86 -31.22
C ALA A 19 15.34 18.97 -31.53
N ALA A 20 16.15 18.23 -30.78
CA ALA A 20 17.47 17.90 -31.22
C ALA A 20 17.25 17.30 -32.60
N THR A 21 17.74 17.97 -33.64
CA THR A 21 17.85 17.33 -34.94
C THR A 21 18.97 16.31 -34.79
N GLY A 22 18.65 15.18 -34.14
CA GLY A 22 19.35 13.93 -34.33
C GLY A 22 19.40 13.73 -35.84
N SER A 23 20.61 13.67 -36.37
CA SER A 23 20.75 13.27 -37.77
C SER A 23 20.53 11.77 -37.73
N ALA A 24 19.31 11.31 -38.07
CA ALA A 24 18.96 9.90 -38.06
C ALA A 24 20.12 9.09 -38.62
N SER A 25 20.70 8.24 -37.77
CA SER A 25 21.93 7.53 -38.08
C SER A 25 21.68 6.04 -37.95
N LEU A 26 22.23 5.27 -38.88
CA LEU A 26 22.18 3.81 -38.80
C LEU A 26 23.11 3.35 -37.67
N ILE A 27 22.53 2.82 -36.59
CA ILE A 27 23.27 2.26 -35.46
C ILE A 27 23.15 0.73 -35.43
N ASP A 28 23.99 0.09 -34.61
CA ASP A 28 24.01 -1.37 -34.46
C ASP A 28 22.80 -1.84 -33.64
N GLY A 29 21.71 -2.21 -34.32
CA GLY A 29 20.52 -2.83 -33.73
C GLY A 29 20.74 -4.27 -33.24
N GLY A 30 21.98 -4.76 -33.32
CA GLY A 30 22.41 -6.02 -32.70
C GLY A 30 22.52 -7.20 -33.66
N GLU A 31 22.76 -8.39 -33.08
CA GLU A 31 22.92 -9.64 -33.84
C GLU A 31 21.59 -10.40 -33.88
N ILE A 32 20.98 -10.46 -35.07
CA ILE A 32 19.65 -11.06 -35.30
C ILE A 32 19.71 -12.55 -35.70
N HIS A 33 20.89 -13.04 -36.13
CA HIS A 33 21.07 -14.43 -36.50
C HIS A 33 22.52 -14.91 -36.36
N GLN A 34 22.69 -16.07 -35.75
CA GLN A 34 23.95 -16.81 -35.71
C GLN A 34 23.76 -18.23 -36.23
N GLY A 35 24.31 -18.52 -37.41
CA GLY A 35 24.31 -19.84 -38.05
C GLY A 35 25.61 -20.60 -37.80
N PRO A 36 25.58 -21.92 -37.59
CA PRO A 36 26.78 -22.71 -37.28
C PRO A 36 27.75 -22.84 -38.46
N ASP A 37 27.26 -22.76 -39.69
CA ASP A 37 28.08 -23.06 -40.87
C ASP A 37 28.39 -21.80 -41.68
N PRO A 38 29.62 -21.65 -42.20
CA PRO A 38 30.03 -20.50 -43.00
C PRO A 38 29.35 -20.55 -44.37
N VAL A 39 28.51 -19.55 -44.64
CA VAL A 39 27.84 -19.42 -45.95
C VAL A 39 28.82 -18.98 -47.03
N VAL A 40 28.63 -19.53 -48.23
CA VAL A 40 29.32 -19.08 -49.46
C VAL A 40 28.48 -18.03 -50.18
N MET A 41 27.16 -18.18 -50.16
CA MET A 41 26.20 -17.28 -50.79
C MET A 41 25.15 -16.78 -49.78
N TRP A 42 24.77 -15.52 -49.93
CA TRP A 42 23.64 -14.92 -49.23
C TRP A 42 22.94 -13.89 -50.13
N PHE A 43 21.78 -14.26 -50.66
CA PHE A 43 21.02 -13.47 -51.64
C PHE A 43 19.61 -13.17 -51.14
N SER A 44 19.10 -11.97 -51.44
CA SER A 44 17.71 -11.58 -51.15
C SER A 44 16.88 -11.74 -52.42
N SER A 45 15.87 -12.62 -52.43
CA SER A 45 15.02 -12.82 -53.62
C SER A 45 13.93 -11.75 -53.79
N GLY A 46 14.01 -10.67 -53.00
CA GLY A 46 12.96 -9.65 -52.89
C GLY A 46 11.94 -9.99 -51.80
N GLY A 47 11.65 -9.03 -50.91
CA GLY A 47 10.78 -9.21 -49.74
C GLY A 47 11.49 -9.80 -48.51
N ASP A 48 10.79 -10.64 -47.75
CA ASP A 48 11.25 -11.20 -46.47
C ASP A 48 12.08 -12.49 -46.60
N GLU A 49 12.21 -13.04 -47.81
CA GLU A 49 12.93 -14.29 -48.05
C GLU A 49 14.38 -14.06 -48.50
N VAL A 50 15.27 -14.88 -47.95
CA VAL A 50 16.71 -14.85 -48.17
C VAL A 50 17.17 -16.26 -48.46
N LEU A 51 17.96 -16.42 -49.51
CA LEU A 51 18.53 -17.69 -49.94
C LEU A 51 20.00 -17.77 -49.49
N THR A 52 20.36 -18.89 -48.88
CA THR A 52 21.72 -19.15 -48.40
C THR A 52 22.19 -20.51 -48.87
N LEU A 53 23.50 -20.62 -49.08
CA LEU A 53 24.16 -21.88 -49.41
C LEU A 53 25.47 -21.95 -48.64
N ASP A 54 25.66 -23.02 -47.88
CA ASP A 54 26.89 -23.26 -47.12
C ASP A 54 28.00 -23.90 -47.98
N GLY A 55 29.20 -24.01 -47.42
CA GLY A 55 30.35 -24.62 -48.09
C GLY A 55 30.25 -26.14 -48.29
N ASP A 56 29.39 -26.82 -47.53
CA ASP A 56 29.21 -28.27 -47.54
C ASP A 56 28.05 -28.72 -48.44
N GLY A 57 27.30 -27.78 -49.01
CA GLY A 57 26.24 -28.01 -50.00
C GLY A 57 24.83 -27.99 -49.44
N VAL A 58 24.59 -27.47 -48.24
CA VAL A 58 23.24 -27.30 -47.70
C VAL A 58 22.67 -25.94 -48.13
N PHE A 59 21.69 -26.00 -49.01
CA PHE A 59 20.88 -24.86 -49.42
C PHE A 59 19.81 -24.61 -48.36
N MET A 60 19.62 -23.36 -47.94
CA MET A 60 18.54 -22.96 -47.05
C MET A 60 17.83 -21.72 -47.58
N ALA A 61 16.50 -21.72 -47.52
CA ALA A 61 15.71 -20.51 -47.63
C ALA A 61 15.31 -20.06 -46.22
N LEU A 62 15.57 -18.80 -45.93
CA LEU A 62 15.34 -18.14 -44.66
C LEU A 62 14.25 -17.08 -44.84
N ARG A 63 13.28 -17.01 -43.94
CA ARG A 63 12.25 -15.98 -43.94
C ARG A 63 12.37 -15.10 -42.69
N TRP A 64 12.27 -13.79 -42.89
CA TRP A 64 12.20 -12.82 -41.81
C TRP A 64 10.83 -12.86 -41.12
N ASN A 65 10.82 -12.86 -39.78
CA ASN A 65 9.59 -12.83 -38.98
C ASN A 65 9.66 -11.78 -37.86
N GLY A 66 10.08 -10.56 -38.18
CA GLY A 66 10.04 -9.41 -37.26
C GLY A 66 11.03 -9.46 -36.10
N GLY A 67 12.20 -10.07 -36.29
CA GLY A 67 13.26 -10.09 -35.27
C GLY A 67 14.35 -11.13 -35.51
N ALA A 68 14.04 -12.22 -36.21
CA ALA A 68 15.02 -13.23 -36.60
C ALA A 68 14.68 -13.92 -37.92
N TYR A 69 15.71 -14.41 -38.61
CA TYR A 69 15.56 -15.30 -39.76
C TYR A 69 15.23 -16.72 -39.32
N GLN A 70 14.13 -17.28 -39.84
CA GLN A 70 13.74 -18.67 -39.63
C GLN A 70 13.89 -19.49 -40.92
N VAL A 71 14.36 -20.73 -40.80
CA VAL A 71 14.50 -21.64 -41.94
C VAL A 71 13.11 -22.05 -42.44
N SER A 72 12.77 -21.65 -43.66
CA SER A 72 11.53 -22.06 -44.34
C SER A 72 11.73 -23.38 -45.10
N ARG A 73 12.92 -23.59 -45.66
CA ARG A 73 13.26 -24.73 -46.52
C ARG A 73 14.74 -25.06 -46.42
N ALA A 74 15.09 -26.34 -46.51
CA ALA A 74 16.47 -26.80 -46.57
C ALA A 74 16.62 -28.00 -47.52
N VAL A 75 17.64 -27.96 -48.37
CA VAL A 75 17.96 -29.00 -49.36
C VAL A 75 19.46 -29.30 -49.27
N ASP A 76 19.81 -30.58 -49.09
CA ASP A 76 21.20 -31.02 -49.05
C ASP A 76 21.63 -31.51 -50.44
N LEU A 77 22.62 -30.82 -51.03
CA LEU A 77 23.19 -31.14 -52.33
C LEU A 77 24.35 -32.15 -52.23
N ASN A 78 24.89 -32.38 -51.02
CA ASN A 78 26.01 -33.29 -50.74
C ASN A 78 27.23 -33.06 -51.67
N VAL A 79 27.53 -31.80 -51.96
CA VAL A 79 28.69 -31.37 -52.75
C VAL A 79 29.38 -30.19 -52.09
N SER A 80 30.71 -30.13 -52.19
CA SER A 80 31.48 -28.96 -51.73
C SER A 80 31.26 -27.78 -52.68
N VAL A 81 30.82 -26.65 -52.15
CA VAL A 81 30.48 -25.47 -52.95
C VAL A 81 31.70 -24.57 -53.14
N ASN A 82 32.05 -24.28 -54.40
CA ASN A 82 33.11 -23.34 -54.76
C ASN A 82 32.56 -22.00 -55.23
N ALA A 83 31.51 -22.02 -56.05
CA ALA A 83 30.89 -20.85 -56.66
C ALA A 83 29.40 -21.06 -56.84
N VAL A 84 28.65 -19.96 -56.84
CA VAL A 84 27.19 -19.98 -56.90
C VAL A 84 26.69 -18.75 -57.65
N ARG A 85 25.73 -18.96 -58.57
CA ARG A 85 25.01 -17.88 -59.25
C ARG A 85 23.54 -18.23 -59.43
N LEU A 86 22.70 -17.22 -59.23
CA LEU A 86 21.29 -17.27 -59.56
C LEU A 86 21.10 -16.83 -61.02
N ASP A 87 20.13 -17.44 -61.69
CA ASP A 87 19.67 -16.99 -63.00
C ASP A 87 18.97 -15.63 -62.91
N LEU A 88 18.89 -14.91 -64.04
CA LEU A 88 18.23 -13.60 -64.19
C LEU A 88 16.77 -13.60 -63.69
N GLN A 89 16.08 -14.75 -63.80
CA GLN A 89 14.68 -14.88 -63.36
C GLN A 89 14.55 -15.34 -61.90
N GLY A 90 15.66 -15.68 -61.23
CA GLY A 90 15.69 -16.10 -59.83
C GLY A 90 15.08 -17.47 -59.53
N SER A 91 14.82 -18.29 -60.55
CA SER A 91 14.21 -19.63 -60.41
C SER A 91 15.21 -20.78 -60.42
N LEU A 92 16.39 -20.57 -61.00
CA LEU A 92 17.45 -21.56 -61.12
C LEU A 92 18.71 -21.10 -60.38
N LEU A 93 19.34 -22.04 -59.67
CA LEU A 93 20.58 -21.84 -58.94
C LEU A 93 21.66 -22.75 -59.51
N ALA A 94 22.70 -22.17 -60.11
CA ALA A 94 23.88 -22.91 -60.54
C ALA A 94 24.94 -22.94 -59.43
N VAL A 95 25.44 -24.14 -59.15
CA VAL A 95 26.41 -24.39 -58.08
C VAL A 95 27.63 -25.11 -58.67
N GLY A 96 28.79 -24.47 -58.58
CA GLY A 96 30.08 -25.03 -58.98
C GLY A 96 30.71 -25.80 -57.83
N HIS A 97 31.20 -27.00 -58.10
CA HIS A 97 31.80 -27.88 -57.09
C HIS A 97 33.09 -28.52 -57.60
N ALA A 98 33.75 -29.28 -56.72
CA ALA A 98 35.07 -29.86 -56.98
C ALA A 98 35.11 -30.85 -58.17
N ASN A 99 33.95 -31.37 -58.59
CA ASN A 99 33.83 -32.40 -59.64
C ASN A 99 32.92 -31.98 -60.81
N GLY A 100 32.60 -30.68 -60.95
CA GLY A 100 31.62 -30.23 -61.93
C GLY A 100 30.78 -29.03 -61.51
N ALA A 101 29.62 -28.91 -62.12
CA ALA A 101 28.57 -27.96 -61.75
C ALA A 101 27.20 -28.65 -61.71
N LEU A 102 26.29 -28.17 -60.87
CA LEU A 102 24.90 -28.61 -60.80
C LEU A 102 23.96 -27.42 -60.92
N VAL A 103 22.72 -27.69 -61.32
CA VAL A 103 21.63 -26.71 -61.36
C VAL A 103 20.50 -27.22 -60.50
N LEU A 104 20.11 -26.41 -59.52
CA LEU A 104 18.97 -26.61 -58.64
C LEU A 104 17.81 -25.72 -59.10
N ASP A 105 16.63 -26.30 -59.25
CA ASP A 105 15.38 -25.55 -59.46
C ASP A 105 14.79 -25.19 -58.10
N LEU A 106 14.62 -23.88 -57.86
CA LEU A 106 14.21 -23.33 -56.55
C LEU A 106 12.70 -23.44 -56.31
N ASP A 107 11.90 -23.63 -57.37
CA ASP A 107 10.46 -23.85 -57.24
C ASP A 107 10.15 -25.29 -56.81
N THR A 108 10.94 -26.25 -57.30
CA THR A 108 10.73 -27.69 -57.11
C THR A 108 11.68 -28.37 -56.12
N ASP A 109 12.78 -27.73 -55.75
CA ASP A 109 13.91 -28.29 -54.97
C ASP A 109 14.62 -29.48 -55.62
N GLU A 110 14.45 -29.67 -56.92
CA GLU A 110 15.06 -30.78 -57.63
C GLU A 110 16.31 -30.32 -58.40
N ILE A 111 17.33 -31.17 -58.40
CA ILE A 111 18.50 -30.98 -59.26
C ILE A 111 18.08 -31.32 -60.69
N THR A 112 17.98 -30.30 -61.54
CA THR A 112 17.51 -30.44 -62.93
C THR A 112 18.62 -30.80 -63.89
N ARG A 113 19.87 -30.43 -63.58
CA ARG A 113 21.04 -30.66 -64.43
C ARG A 113 22.30 -30.91 -63.60
N GLU A 114 23.12 -31.86 -64.04
CA GLU A 114 24.43 -32.15 -63.46
C GLU A 114 25.48 -32.22 -64.59
N ILE A 115 26.53 -31.42 -64.47
CA ILE A 115 27.63 -31.29 -65.42
C ILE A 115 28.88 -31.87 -64.77
N ALA A 116 29.14 -33.16 -65.00
CA ALA A 116 30.32 -33.82 -64.46
C ALA A 116 31.59 -33.44 -65.24
N LEU A 117 32.55 -32.81 -64.56
CA LEU A 117 33.84 -32.38 -65.13
C LEU A 117 35.02 -32.97 -64.35
N PRO A 118 36.15 -33.25 -65.01
CA PRO A 118 37.33 -33.82 -64.35
C PRO A 118 38.10 -32.80 -63.50
N ASP A 119 37.89 -31.50 -63.77
CA ASP A 119 38.52 -30.38 -63.10
C ASP A 119 37.46 -29.61 -62.29
N PRO A 120 37.83 -29.02 -61.13
CA PRO A 120 36.90 -28.27 -60.29
C PRO A 120 36.39 -27.03 -61.02
N VAL A 121 35.11 -26.70 -60.84
CA VAL A 121 34.54 -25.43 -61.28
C VAL A 121 34.74 -24.42 -60.16
N ASP A 122 35.53 -23.38 -60.43
CA ASP A 122 35.92 -22.38 -59.43
C ASP A 122 35.02 -21.13 -59.47
N GLU A 123 34.46 -20.82 -60.63
CA GLU A 123 33.50 -19.74 -60.86
C GLU A 123 32.55 -20.18 -62.00
N LEU A 124 31.33 -19.67 -62.02
CA LEU A 124 30.38 -19.89 -63.11
C LEU A 124 29.45 -18.69 -63.23
N ASP A 125 28.77 -18.55 -64.36
CA ASP A 125 27.69 -17.57 -64.54
C ASP A 125 26.73 -17.99 -65.65
N TRP A 126 25.56 -17.38 -65.68
CA TRP A 126 24.52 -17.60 -66.69
C TRP A 126 24.66 -16.58 -67.82
N ASP A 127 24.40 -17.02 -69.06
CA ASP A 127 24.16 -16.10 -70.17
C ASP A 127 22.67 -15.84 -70.40
N ASP A 128 22.38 -14.89 -71.31
CA ASP A 128 21.02 -14.44 -71.61
C ASP A 128 20.14 -15.54 -72.25
N ASP A 129 20.75 -16.60 -72.80
CA ASP A 129 20.07 -17.72 -73.43
C ASP A 129 19.79 -18.88 -72.44
N GLY A 130 20.27 -18.76 -71.19
CA GLY A 130 20.09 -19.75 -70.13
C GLY A 130 21.14 -20.86 -70.12
N ASP A 131 22.24 -20.69 -70.87
CA ASP A 131 23.39 -21.57 -70.83
C ASP A 131 24.36 -21.13 -69.72
N ILE A 132 25.24 -22.06 -69.32
CA ILE A 132 26.12 -21.86 -68.17
C ILE A 132 27.55 -21.80 -68.67
N TRP A 133 28.26 -20.75 -68.28
CA TRP A 133 29.70 -20.65 -68.46
C TRP A 133 30.41 -21.16 -67.22
N VAL A 134 31.27 -22.16 -67.38
CA VAL A 134 32.07 -22.71 -66.30
C VAL A 134 33.51 -22.25 -66.41
N VAL A 135 34.09 -21.86 -65.29
CA VAL A 135 35.45 -21.34 -65.20
C VAL A 135 36.33 -22.26 -64.37
N HIS A 136 37.49 -22.59 -64.93
CA HIS A 136 38.52 -23.34 -64.24
C HIS A 136 39.70 -22.41 -63.94
N ASN A 137 39.91 -22.10 -62.67
CA ASN A 137 41.00 -21.26 -62.21
C ASN A 137 42.34 -22.01 -62.29
N GLY A 138 42.32 -23.29 -61.91
CA GLY A 138 43.42 -24.24 -62.09
C GLY A 138 43.34 -25.02 -63.40
N GLY A 139 44.49 -25.38 -63.99
CA GLY A 139 44.52 -26.24 -65.18
C GLY A 139 44.22 -25.52 -66.50
N LEU A 140 42.94 -25.50 -66.92
CA LEU A 140 42.49 -25.01 -68.22
C LEU A 140 42.55 -23.48 -68.36
N ARG A 141 42.34 -22.74 -67.26
CA ARG A 141 42.50 -21.27 -67.19
C ARG A 141 41.74 -20.51 -68.28
N GLN A 142 40.57 -20.99 -68.62
CA GLN A 142 39.65 -20.43 -69.62
C GLN A 142 38.23 -20.70 -69.13
N ALA A 143 37.28 -19.90 -69.58
CA ALA A 143 35.86 -20.14 -69.42
C ALA A 143 35.34 -20.93 -70.62
N ILE A 144 34.43 -21.87 -70.37
CA ILE A 144 33.85 -22.75 -71.38
C ILE A 144 32.33 -22.70 -71.23
N GLU A 145 31.62 -22.52 -72.33
CA GLU A 145 30.17 -22.48 -72.38
C GLU A 145 29.59 -23.91 -72.45
N HIS A 146 28.53 -24.15 -71.67
CA HIS A 146 27.84 -25.42 -71.55
C HIS A 146 26.34 -25.29 -71.83
N GLU A 147 25.95 -25.74 -73.01
CA GLU A 147 24.56 -25.95 -73.42
C GLU A 147 23.90 -27.15 -72.71
N THR A 148 22.58 -27.20 -72.69
CA THR A 148 21.78 -28.28 -72.05
C THR A 148 22.26 -29.70 -72.41
N ASP A 149 22.70 -29.93 -73.65
CA ASP A 149 23.15 -31.24 -74.16
C ASP A 149 24.67 -31.50 -74.05
N GLY A 150 25.46 -30.53 -73.54
CA GLY A 150 26.93 -30.64 -73.40
C GLY A 150 27.68 -29.33 -73.70
N PRO A 151 29.02 -29.36 -73.81
CA PRO A 151 29.80 -28.15 -74.13
C PRO A 151 29.51 -27.66 -75.56
N SER A 152 29.20 -26.37 -75.72
CA SER A 152 28.88 -25.75 -77.02
C SER A 152 30.08 -25.74 -77.97
N GLY A 153 31.29 -25.66 -77.38
CA GLY A 153 32.57 -25.52 -78.09
C GLY A 153 33.12 -24.09 -78.09
N THR A 154 32.33 -23.12 -77.60
CA THR A 154 32.76 -21.74 -77.33
C THR A 154 33.64 -21.70 -76.08
N ARG A 155 34.72 -20.93 -76.14
CA ARG A 155 35.67 -20.78 -75.02
C ARG A 155 36.40 -19.45 -75.09
N THR A 156 36.74 -18.91 -73.93
CA THR A 156 37.55 -17.69 -73.85
C THR A 156 39.03 -17.96 -74.06
N SER A 157 39.80 -16.89 -74.24
CA SER A 157 41.26 -16.99 -74.38
C SER A 157 41.91 -17.45 -73.07
N VAL A 158 42.89 -18.36 -73.17
CA VAL A 158 43.60 -18.90 -71.99
C VAL A 158 44.38 -17.80 -71.26
N MET A 159 44.13 -17.68 -69.96
CA MET A 159 44.76 -16.68 -69.08
C MET A 159 45.90 -17.29 -68.28
N ASN A 160 47.14 -16.96 -68.64
CA ASN A 160 48.34 -17.52 -68.00
C ASN A 160 48.45 -17.24 -66.49
N ALA A 161 47.80 -16.19 -65.99
CA ALA A 161 47.79 -15.85 -64.57
C ALA A 161 46.73 -16.63 -63.76
N GLY A 162 45.77 -17.29 -64.42
CA GLY A 162 44.54 -17.79 -63.81
C GLY A 162 43.44 -16.73 -63.80
N ILE A 163 42.20 -17.17 -63.57
CA ILE A 163 40.99 -16.34 -63.54
C ILE A 163 40.56 -16.20 -62.08
N CYS A 164 40.30 -14.97 -61.63
CA CYS A 164 39.95 -14.67 -60.24
C CYS A 164 38.54 -14.13 -60.03
N SER A 165 37.89 -13.66 -61.10
CA SER A 165 36.48 -13.27 -61.13
C SER A 165 35.96 -13.41 -62.55
N PHE A 166 34.67 -13.67 -62.65
CA PHE A 166 33.95 -13.87 -63.90
C PHE A 166 32.57 -13.25 -63.77
N LEU A 167 32.12 -12.60 -64.83
CA LEU A 167 30.78 -12.00 -64.93
C LEU A 167 30.37 -12.00 -66.40
N ILE A 168 29.12 -12.36 -66.67
CA ILE A 168 28.49 -12.15 -67.97
C ILE A 168 27.58 -10.92 -67.86
N LEU A 169 27.68 -10.03 -68.85
CA LEU A 169 26.81 -8.85 -68.92
C LEU A 169 25.47 -9.21 -69.56
N GLU A 170 24.44 -8.42 -69.28
CA GLU A 170 23.10 -8.49 -69.90
C GLU A 170 23.10 -8.30 -71.44
N ASP A 171 24.24 -7.95 -72.04
CA ASP A 171 24.40 -7.86 -73.50
C ASP A 171 25.19 -9.03 -74.11
N GLY A 172 25.40 -10.10 -73.33
CA GLY A 172 26.08 -11.33 -73.72
C GLY A 172 27.61 -11.25 -73.72
N ARG A 173 28.21 -10.10 -73.38
CA ARG A 173 29.67 -9.98 -73.28
C ARG A 173 30.19 -10.64 -72.01
N VAL A 174 31.34 -11.29 -72.13
CA VAL A 174 31.96 -12.05 -71.03
C VAL A 174 33.14 -11.27 -70.45
N LEU A 175 33.14 -11.04 -69.15
CA LEU A 175 34.27 -10.45 -68.43
C LEU A 175 35.11 -11.49 -67.71
N ASN A 176 36.40 -11.47 -67.98
CA ASN A 176 37.38 -12.29 -67.28
C ASN A 176 38.38 -11.44 -66.49
N GLY A 177 38.28 -11.55 -65.16
CA GLY A 177 39.24 -10.98 -64.22
C GLY A 177 40.45 -11.89 -64.02
N GLY A 178 41.66 -11.37 -64.20
CA GLY A 178 42.89 -12.13 -64.02
C GLY A 178 43.66 -11.77 -62.76
N PHE A 179 44.36 -12.76 -62.18
CA PHE A 179 45.32 -12.52 -61.09
C PHE A 179 46.49 -11.59 -61.48
N ASP A 180 46.66 -11.30 -62.77
CA ASP A 180 47.62 -10.32 -63.27
C ASP A 180 47.14 -8.86 -63.12
N GLY A 181 45.97 -8.64 -62.52
CA GLY A 181 45.40 -7.30 -62.32
C GLY A 181 44.89 -6.68 -63.62
N ARG A 182 44.35 -7.52 -64.51
CA ARG A 182 43.73 -7.13 -65.77
C ARG A 182 42.33 -7.68 -65.87
N LEU A 183 41.45 -6.90 -66.50
CA LEU A 183 40.08 -7.29 -66.81
C LEU A 183 39.95 -7.35 -68.34
N ARG A 184 39.64 -8.54 -68.86
CA ARG A 184 39.51 -8.79 -70.29
C ARG A 184 38.04 -8.90 -70.63
N VAL A 185 37.63 -8.21 -71.68
CA VAL A 185 36.26 -8.25 -72.19
C VAL A 185 36.28 -9.11 -73.44
N HIS A 186 35.43 -10.13 -73.46
CA HIS A 186 35.23 -11.04 -74.56
C HIS A 186 33.81 -10.86 -75.11
N SER A 187 33.64 -11.11 -76.41
CA SER A 187 32.32 -11.25 -77.02
C SER A 187 31.63 -12.54 -76.55
N ASP A 188 30.35 -12.68 -76.87
CA ASP A 188 29.55 -13.91 -76.78
C ASP A 188 30.25 -15.12 -77.41
N GLU A 189 30.91 -14.95 -78.56
CA GLU A 189 31.70 -16.01 -79.22
C GLU A 189 33.06 -16.33 -78.53
N GLY A 190 33.37 -15.74 -77.37
CA GLY A 190 34.61 -15.93 -76.62
C GLY A 190 35.83 -15.22 -77.22
N ILE A 191 35.64 -14.30 -78.17
CA ILE A 191 36.71 -13.52 -78.79
C ILE A 191 37.06 -12.33 -77.90
N GLN A 192 38.34 -12.13 -77.58
CA GLN A 192 38.75 -11.01 -76.74
C GLN A 192 38.71 -9.68 -77.53
N ASP A 193 37.86 -8.76 -77.08
CA ASP A 193 37.69 -7.42 -77.66
C ASP A 193 38.53 -6.35 -76.98
N GLN A 194 38.61 -6.39 -75.64
CA GLN A 194 39.28 -5.34 -74.85
C GLN A 194 40.15 -5.92 -73.72
N ASP A 195 41.24 -5.20 -73.38
CA ASP A 195 42.14 -5.51 -72.24
C ASP A 195 42.29 -4.24 -71.38
N LEU A 196 41.63 -4.25 -70.22
CA LEU A 196 41.69 -3.18 -69.23
C LEU A 196 42.83 -3.48 -68.26
N SER A 197 43.88 -2.67 -68.31
CA SER A 197 45.09 -2.84 -67.52
C SER A 197 45.33 -1.64 -66.59
N GLY A 198 46.18 -1.83 -65.58
CA GLY A 198 46.53 -0.75 -64.64
C GLY A 198 45.60 -0.64 -63.43
N LEU A 199 44.85 -1.69 -63.10
CA LEU A 199 43.94 -1.73 -61.95
C LEU A 199 44.68 -1.63 -60.59
N GLY A 200 45.94 -2.10 -60.56
CA GLY A 200 46.78 -2.07 -59.36
C GLY A 200 46.47 -3.18 -58.34
N GLY A 201 45.48 -4.02 -58.63
CA GLY A 201 45.09 -5.22 -57.86
C GLY A 201 44.31 -6.17 -58.76
N ALA A 202 44.13 -7.42 -58.33
CA ALA A 202 43.29 -8.38 -59.04
C ALA A 202 41.80 -8.09 -58.77
N PRO A 203 40.92 -8.11 -59.78
CA PRO A 203 39.49 -7.97 -59.56
C PRO A 203 38.94 -9.20 -58.84
N THR A 204 38.51 -9.02 -57.59
CA THR A 204 38.01 -10.10 -56.73
C THR A 204 36.50 -10.31 -56.88
N GLN A 205 35.77 -9.27 -57.25
CA GLN A 205 34.33 -9.34 -57.50
C GLN A 205 33.92 -8.34 -58.56
N LEU A 206 32.96 -8.72 -59.38
CA LEU A 206 32.38 -7.94 -60.46
C LEU A 206 30.87 -8.02 -60.34
N ILE A 207 30.18 -6.89 -60.51
CA ILE A 207 28.72 -6.82 -60.61
C ILE A 207 28.34 -5.80 -61.68
N GLU A 208 27.23 -6.04 -62.36
CA GLU A 208 26.61 -5.10 -63.30
C GLU A 208 25.47 -4.35 -62.61
N ASP A 209 25.36 -3.05 -62.89
CA ASP A 209 24.29 -2.17 -62.41
C ASP A 209 23.94 -1.17 -63.52
N GLY A 210 22.96 -1.53 -64.34
CA GLY A 210 22.51 -0.72 -65.48
C GLY A 210 23.63 -0.43 -66.49
N GLU A 211 23.99 0.84 -66.69
CA GLU A 211 25.07 1.22 -67.62
C GLU A 211 26.49 1.11 -67.01
N TYR A 212 26.60 0.66 -65.76
CA TYR A 212 27.86 0.60 -65.03
C TYR A 212 28.23 -0.82 -64.64
N VAL A 213 29.53 -1.12 -64.73
CA VAL A 213 30.13 -2.34 -64.19
C VAL A 213 31.00 -1.94 -63.00
N TRP A 214 30.77 -2.57 -61.86
CA TRP A 214 31.52 -2.32 -60.63
C TRP A 214 32.50 -3.45 -60.39
N GLY A 215 33.72 -3.09 -59.95
CA GLY A 215 34.78 -4.04 -59.65
C GLY A 215 35.45 -3.77 -58.32
N GLY A 216 35.43 -4.78 -57.46
CA GLY A 216 36.19 -4.83 -56.22
C GLY A 216 37.59 -5.36 -56.51
N LEU A 217 38.61 -4.71 -55.96
CA LEU A 217 39.99 -5.11 -56.14
C LEU A 217 40.59 -5.73 -54.87
N SER A 218 41.61 -6.57 -55.08
CA SER A 218 42.39 -7.20 -54.00
C SER A 218 43.19 -6.22 -53.13
N ASN A 219 43.27 -4.94 -53.50
CA ASN A 219 43.94 -3.89 -52.74
C ASN A 219 42.94 -2.99 -51.98
N GLY A 220 41.66 -3.36 -51.93
CA GLY A 220 40.60 -2.64 -51.21
C GLY A 220 40.04 -1.42 -51.95
N ARG A 221 40.28 -1.34 -53.27
CA ARG A 221 39.77 -0.28 -54.12
C ARG A 221 38.56 -0.77 -54.88
N VAL A 222 37.62 0.13 -55.11
CA VAL A 222 36.45 -0.09 -55.96
C VAL A 222 36.58 0.76 -57.21
N ILE A 223 36.30 0.15 -58.35
CA ILE A 223 36.32 0.81 -59.66
C ILE A 223 34.94 0.69 -60.29
N ARG A 224 34.45 1.79 -60.84
CA ARG A 224 33.22 1.88 -61.64
C ARG A 224 33.60 2.11 -63.09
N TRP A 225 33.24 1.19 -63.98
CA TRP A 225 33.37 1.33 -65.42
C TRP A 225 32.03 1.64 -66.06
N ASN A 226 32.01 2.46 -67.11
CA ASN A 226 30.84 2.57 -67.99
C ASN A 226 30.86 1.42 -69.01
N SER A 227 29.78 0.66 -69.14
CA SER A 227 29.71 -0.58 -69.94
C SER A 227 29.89 -0.37 -71.45
N THR A 228 29.62 0.84 -71.96
CA THR A 228 29.74 1.18 -73.38
C THR A 228 31.10 1.79 -73.73
N THR A 229 31.61 2.69 -72.88
CA THR A 229 32.84 3.45 -73.16
C THR A 229 34.08 2.95 -72.44
N TRP A 230 33.90 2.08 -71.44
CA TRP A 230 34.95 1.57 -70.53
C TRP A 230 35.75 2.67 -69.82
N SER A 231 35.20 3.88 -69.68
CA SER A 231 35.77 4.92 -68.81
C SER A 231 35.65 4.51 -67.35
N SER A 232 36.72 4.65 -66.57
CA SER A 232 36.78 4.19 -65.18
C SER A 232 36.88 5.34 -64.17
N GLU A 233 36.13 5.25 -63.09
CA GLU A 233 36.29 6.05 -61.87
C GLU A 233 36.64 5.12 -60.71
N GLN A 234 37.41 5.60 -59.73
CA GLN A 234 38.00 4.72 -58.71
C GLN A 234 38.08 5.41 -57.35
N VAL A 235 37.74 4.67 -56.30
CA VAL A 235 37.84 5.09 -54.90
C VAL A 235 38.53 4.01 -54.08
N VAL A 236 39.24 4.42 -53.02
CA VAL A 236 39.78 3.50 -52.01
C VAL A 236 38.75 3.42 -50.89
N SER A 237 38.14 2.25 -50.69
CA SER A 237 37.15 2.06 -49.61
C SER A 237 37.81 1.54 -48.33
N ALA A 238 38.77 0.60 -48.42
CA ALA A 238 39.58 0.18 -47.28
C ALA A 238 40.95 -0.38 -47.71
N SER A 239 41.71 -0.90 -46.73
CA SER A 239 43.06 -1.46 -46.97
C SER A 239 43.10 -2.98 -47.19
N ALA A 240 41.97 -3.67 -47.06
CA ALA A 240 41.84 -5.12 -47.24
C ALA A 240 41.13 -5.46 -48.57
N PRO A 241 41.34 -6.66 -49.15
CA PRO A 241 40.65 -7.10 -50.36
C PRO A 241 39.13 -6.96 -50.28
N VAL A 242 38.49 -6.50 -51.35
CA VAL A 242 37.02 -6.46 -51.46
C VAL A 242 36.49 -7.88 -51.61
N THR A 243 35.46 -8.23 -50.84
CA THR A 243 34.87 -9.58 -50.78
C THR A 243 33.39 -9.63 -51.11
N SER A 244 32.67 -8.52 -50.94
CA SER A 244 31.27 -8.38 -51.31
C SER A 244 31.02 -6.99 -51.91
N LEU A 245 30.17 -6.89 -52.92
CA LEU A 245 29.63 -5.65 -53.47
C LEU A 245 28.11 -5.78 -53.55
N SER A 246 27.38 -4.77 -53.10
CA SER A 246 25.91 -4.74 -53.11
C SER A 246 25.40 -3.34 -53.41
N VAL A 247 24.43 -3.22 -54.32
CA VAL A 247 23.86 -1.94 -54.76
C VAL A 247 22.78 -1.48 -53.79
N ASP A 248 22.74 -0.18 -53.49
CA ASP A 248 21.84 0.46 -52.51
C ASP A 248 20.47 0.89 -53.12
N GLY A 249 20.19 0.58 -54.39
CA GLY A 249 18.98 1.03 -55.10
C GLY A 249 18.97 2.51 -55.52
N ASP A 250 19.58 3.40 -54.72
CA ASP A 250 19.71 4.85 -55.00
C ASP A 250 21.00 5.23 -55.76
N GLY A 251 21.67 4.23 -56.34
CA GLY A 251 22.94 4.38 -57.06
C GLY A 251 24.18 4.46 -56.15
N GLY A 252 24.01 4.23 -54.84
CA GLY A 252 25.08 3.95 -53.88
C GLY A 252 25.52 2.48 -53.90
N MET A 253 26.63 2.19 -53.22
CA MET A 253 27.28 0.88 -53.19
C MET A 253 27.79 0.54 -51.80
N TRP A 254 27.39 -0.60 -51.28
CA TRP A 254 27.96 -1.22 -50.09
C TRP A 254 29.15 -2.11 -50.46
N VAL A 255 30.28 -1.86 -49.81
CA VAL A 255 31.55 -2.53 -50.08
C VAL A 255 31.98 -3.30 -48.85
N GLY A 256 32.00 -4.62 -48.95
CA GLY A 256 32.52 -5.49 -47.91
C GLY A 256 33.97 -5.87 -48.15
N HIS A 257 34.76 -5.89 -47.09
CA HIS A 257 36.16 -6.28 -47.09
C HIS A 257 36.43 -7.58 -46.33
N GLN A 258 37.57 -8.21 -46.64
CA GLN A 258 38.03 -9.46 -46.02
C GLN A 258 38.30 -9.33 -44.52
N ASN A 259 38.66 -8.15 -44.04
CA ASN A 259 38.90 -7.87 -42.62
C ASN A 259 37.62 -7.51 -41.85
N GLY A 260 36.44 -7.60 -42.48
CA GLY A 260 35.15 -7.30 -41.87
C GLY A 260 34.73 -5.83 -41.92
N ALA A 261 35.56 -4.95 -42.50
CA ALA A 261 35.15 -3.57 -42.76
C ALA A 261 34.08 -3.57 -43.84
N ILE A 262 33.00 -2.82 -43.61
CA ILE A 262 31.93 -2.57 -44.56
C ILE A 262 31.81 -1.06 -44.72
N VAL A 263 31.87 -0.58 -45.96
CA VAL A 263 31.89 0.84 -46.28
C VAL A 263 30.76 1.16 -47.24
N HIS A 264 29.96 2.18 -46.92
CA HIS A 264 28.93 2.67 -47.82
C HIS A 264 29.47 3.82 -48.68
N LEU A 265 29.36 3.69 -50.00
CA LEU A 265 29.72 4.71 -50.97
C LEU A 265 28.45 5.30 -51.59
N ASP A 266 28.35 6.63 -51.63
CA ASP A 266 27.26 7.29 -52.35
C ASP A 266 27.45 7.21 -53.88
N SER A 267 26.48 7.73 -54.65
CA SER A 267 26.53 7.78 -56.13
C SER A 267 27.72 8.59 -56.70
N THR A 268 28.36 9.41 -55.87
CA THR A 268 29.56 10.19 -56.20
C THR A 268 30.87 9.50 -55.78
N LEU A 269 30.81 8.26 -55.29
CA LEU A 269 31.93 7.46 -54.81
C LEU A 269 32.59 8.06 -53.54
N VAL A 270 31.82 8.70 -52.68
CA VAL A 270 32.30 9.21 -51.38
C VAL A 270 31.85 8.27 -50.26
N SER A 271 32.78 7.93 -49.35
CA SER A 271 32.47 7.16 -48.14
C SER A 271 31.54 7.97 -47.23
N THR A 272 30.37 7.41 -46.92
CA THR A 272 29.36 8.04 -46.05
C THR A 272 29.24 7.34 -44.70
N GLN A 273 29.39 6.03 -44.67
CA GLN A 273 29.28 5.20 -43.47
C GLN A 273 30.35 4.11 -43.46
N GLU A 274 30.86 3.78 -42.27
CA GLU A 274 31.83 2.72 -42.06
C GLU A 274 31.41 1.87 -40.86
N HIS A 275 31.25 0.57 -41.09
CA HIS A 275 30.91 -0.42 -40.06
C HIS A 275 31.97 -1.50 -40.00
N GLN A 276 32.17 -2.09 -38.82
CA GLN A 276 33.15 -3.13 -38.60
C GLN A 276 32.48 -4.39 -38.05
N THR A 277 32.57 -5.48 -38.81
CA THR A 277 32.03 -6.79 -38.43
C THR A 277 33.13 -7.76 -37.99
N THR A 278 32.75 -8.85 -37.34
CA THR A 278 33.66 -9.92 -36.93
C THR A 278 33.75 -10.99 -38.02
N GLY A 279 34.76 -10.91 -38.88
CA GLY A 279 35.01 -11.93 -39.91
C GLY A 279 35.08 -11.34 -41.31
N LYS A 280 34.93 -12.18 -42.34
CA LYS A 280 34.84 -11.75 -43.74
C LYS A 280 33.40 -11.31 -44.02
N SER A 281 33.21 -10.13 -44.62
CA SER A 281 31.89 -9.72 -45.11
C SER A 281 31.53 -10.50 -46.38
N VAL A 282 30.29 -10.99 -46.45
CA VAL A 282 29.78 -11.81 -47.57
C VAL A 282 28.69 -11.07 -48.33
N SER A 283 27.80 -10.38 -47.63
CA SER A 283 26.69 -9.65 -48.26
C SER A 283 26.21 -8.51 -47.37
N VAL A 284 25.65 -7.48 -48.00
CA VAL A 284 24.95 -6.38 -47.34
C VAL A 284 23.61 -6.25 -48.02
N ILE A 285 22.53 -6.31 -47.25
CA ILE A 285 21.17 -6.33 -47.77
C ILE A 285 20.43 -5.13 -47.19
N PRO A 286 20.25 -4.05 -47.97
CA PRO A 286 19.28 -3.03 -47.63
C PRO A 286 17.87 -3.62 -47.72
N LYS A 287 16.99 -3.24 -46.78
CA LYS A 287 15.56 -3.57 -46.77
C LYS A 287 14.72 -2.32 -47.03
N ASP A 288 13.49 -2.53 -47.49
CA ASP A 288 12.56 -1.44 -47.83
C ASP A 288 12.10 -0.63 -46.61
N ASP A 289 12.28 -1.16 -45.39
CA ASP A 289 11.96 -0.50 -44.11
C ASP A 289 13.06 0.47 -43.63
N GLY A 290 14.16 0.59 -44.37
CA GLY A 290 15.31 1.42 -43.99
C GLY A 290 16.36 0.69 -43.17
N THR A 291 16.11 -0.56 -42.76
CA THR A 291 17.10 -1.38 -42.06
C THR A 291 18.13 -1.96 -43.03
N VAL A 292 19.35 -2.18 -42.53
CA VAL A 292 20.44 -2.77 -43.32
C VAL A 292 20.99 -4.00 -42.61
N HIS A 293 20.88 -5.17 -43.26
CA HIS A 293 21.45 -6.41 -42.74
C HIS A 293 22.88 -6.62 -43.23
N LEU A 294 23.82 -6.70 -42.29
CA LEU A 294 25.23 -6.98 -42.54
C LEU A 294 25.52 -8.46 -42.30
N VAL A 295 25.95 -9.18 -43.35
CA VAL A 295 26.26 -10.60 -43.28
C VAL A 295 27.76 -10.81 -43.26
N SER A 296 28.26 -11.41 -42.19
CA SER A 296 29.67 -11.72 -41.99
C SER A 296 29.88 -13.20 -41.67
N VAL A 297 30.98 -13.77 -42.12
CA VAL A 297 31.36 -15.16 -41.86
C VAL A 297 32.71 -15.25 -41.18
N THR A 298 32.80 -16.15 -40.22
CA THR A 298 34.05 -16.59 -39.59
C THR A 298 34.38 -17.99 -40.06
N SER A 299 35.50 -18.57 -39.61
CA SER A 299 35.85 -19.96 -39.95
C SER A 299 34.86 -21.00 -39.44
N THR A 300 33.94 -20.64 -38.55
CA THR A 300 33.07 -21.58 -37.82
C THR A 300 31.64 -21.08 -37.61
N SER A 301 31.24 -19.95 -38.19
CA SER A 301 29.88 -19.43 -38.04
C SER A 301 29.58 -18.30 -39.03
N THR A 302 28.31 -18.15 -39.36
CA THR A 302 27.74 -17.01 -40.06
C THR A 302 27.00 -16.12 -39.06
N ARG A 303 27.19 -14.80 -39.16
CA ARG A 303 26.56 -13.80 -38.30
C ARG A 303 25.87 -12.74 -39.15
N VAL A 304 24.63 -12.44 -38.80
CA VAL A 304 23.86 -11.34 -39.39
C VAL A 304 23.63 -10.28 -38.33
N ARG A 305 24.10 -9.07 -38.62
CA ARG A 305 23.85 -7.89 -37.79
C ARG A 305 22.81 -7.00 -38.45
N LEU A 306 21.92 -6.46 -37.64
CA LEU A 306 20.94 -5.46 -38.05
C LEU A 306 21.54 -4.08 -37.79
N LEU A 307 21.56 -3.24 -38.82
CA LEU A 307 21.65 -1.81 -38.64
C LEU A 307 20.25 -1.24 -38.76
N ASP A 308 19.89 -0.40 -37.80
CA ASP A 308 18.58 0.20 -37.69
C ASP A 308 18.71 1.71 -37.50
N LEU A 309 17.66 2.46 -37.80
CA LEU A 309 17.62 3.89 -37.52
C LEU A 309 17.62 4.14 -36.01
N ASP A 310 18.23 5.26 -35.65
CA ASP A 310 18.12 5.93 -34.35
C ASP A 310 17.61 7.34 -34.66
N ALA A 311 16.29 7.51 -34.58
CA ALA A 311 15.58 8.67 -35.09
C ALA A 311 15.78 9.92 -34.22
N ASP A 312 15.82 9.77 -32.89
CA ASP A 312 16.00 10.86 -31.94
C ASP A 312 17.46 11.06 -31.47
N GLY A 313 18.34 10.10 -31.74
CA GLY A 313 19.79 10.18 -31.53
C GLY A 313 20.24 9.83 -30.12
N ASP A 314 19.47 9.05 -29.37
CA ASP A 314 19.75 8.69 -27.99
C ASP A 314 20.67 7.45 -27.85
N GLY A 315 20.85 6.71 -28.96
CA GLY A 315 21.69 5.53 -29.07
C GLY A 315 20.98 4.19 -28.89
N VAL A 316 19.65 4.20 -28.75
CA VAL A 316 18.78 3.03 -28.89
C VAL A 316 18.23 3.00 -30.31
N ALA A 317 18.07 1.80 -30.85
CA ALA A 317 17.58 1.62 -32.22
C ALA A 317 16.05 1.70 -32.20
N ASP A 318 15.42 2.31 -33.20
CA ASP A 318 13.97 2.49 -33.29
C ASP A 318 13.19 1.19 -33.08
N SER A 319 13.71 0.04 -33.53
CA SER A 319 13.05 -1.27 -33.32
C SER A 319 13.13 -1.82 -31.90
N ALA A 320 14.02 -1.28 -31.07
CA ALA A 320 14.23 -1.64 -29.68
C ALA A 320 13.88 -0.49 -28.72
N ASP A 321 13.34 0.59 -29.24
CA ASP A 321 12.95 1.79 -28.52
C ASP A 321 11.41 1.89 -28.49
N ASP A 322 10.83 1.92 -27.30
CA ASP A 322 9.38 2.10 -27.16
C ASP A 322 8.95 3.56 -27.46
N PHE A 323 9.90 4.51 -27.45
CA PHE A 323 9.71 5.92 -27.76
C PHE A 323 10.71 6.46 -28.81
N PRO A 324 10.70 5.98 -30.07
CA PRO A 324 11.72 6.31 -31.09
C PRO A 324 11.90 7.79 -31.46
N ASP A 325 10.99 8.66 -31.01
CA ASP A 325 11.00 10.10 -31.29
C ASP A 325 11.36 10.95 -30.04
N ASP A 326 11.56 10.33 -28.87
CA ASP A 326 11.85 11.00 -27.60
C ASP A 326 13.11 10.45 -26.91
N ALA A 327 14.24 11.11 -27.19
CA ALA A 327 15.55 10.76 -26.64
C ALA A 327 15.66 10.78 -25.09
N GLY A 328 14.60 11.18 -24.39
CA GLY A 328 14.50 11.05 -22.93
C GLY A 328 14.04 9.68 -22.45
N GLN A 329 13.29 8.95 -23.26
CA GLN A 329 12.59 7.72 -22.89
C GLN A 329 12.95 6.60 -23.87
N THR A 330 13.09 5.38 -23.36
CA THR A 330 13.48 4.23 -24.21
C THR A 330 12.72 2.94 -23.91
N VAL A 331 12.13 2.85 -22.72
CA VAL A 331 11.49 1.64 -22.20
C VAL A 331 10.14 2.02 -21.62
N ASP A 332 9.12 1.24 -21.97
CA ASP A 332 7.78 1.25 -21.38
C ASP A 332 7.51 -0.14 -20.77
N SER A 333 7.79 -0.29 -19.48
CA SER A 333 7.77 -1.61 -18.83
C SER A 333 6.37 -2.21 -18.67
N ASP A 334 5.33 -1.39 -18.55
CA ASP A 334 3.95 -1.86 -18.31
C ASP A 334 2.97 -1.57 -19.46
N GLY A 335 3.40 -0.80 -20.47
CA GLY A 335 2.70 -0.58 -21.72
C GLY A 335 1.63 0.52 -21.64
N ASP A 336 1.77 1.47 -20.73
CA ASP A 336 0.81 2.57 -20.54
C ASP A 336 1.08 3.77 -21.46
N GLY A 337 2.24 3.79 -22.13
CA GLY A 337 2.67 4.84 -23.04
C GLY A 337 3.44 5.99 -22.38
N TYR A 338 3.86 5.84 -21.13
CA TYR A 338 4.80 6.72 -20.44
C TYR A 338 6.13 5.98 -20.24
N GLY A 339 7.25 6.69 -20.35
CA GLY A 339 8.55 6.05 -20.29
C GLY A 339 9.09 5.94 -18.86
N ASP A 340 9.76 4.82 -18.56
CA ASP A 340 10.27 4.46 -17.24
C ASP A 340 11.29 5.45 -16.62
N ASN A 341 11.80 6.43 -17.39
CA ASN A 341 12.81 7.37 -16.91
C ASN A 341 12.17 8.48 -16.06
N THR A 342 11.92 8.16 -14.78
CA THR A 342 11.29 9.03 -13.76
C THR A 342 12.01 10.37 -13.56
N ASP A 343 13.31 10.45 -13.87
CA ASP A 343 14.14 11.65 -13.67
C ASP A 343 13.80 12.78 -14.66
N LEU A 344 13.06 12.47 -15.73
CA LEU A 344 12.68 13.43 -16.77
C LEU A 344 11.21 13.85 -16.66
N PRO A 345 10.87 15.08 -17.09
CA PRO A 345 9.48 15.52 -17.13
C PRO A 345 8.65 14.62 -18.06
N GLY A 346 7.58 14.04 -17.52
CA GLY A 346 6.73 13.10 -18.26
C GLY A 346 7.19 11.65 -18.20
N GLY A 347 8.22 11.33 -17.41
CA GLY A 347 8.54 9.97 -17.04
C GLY A 347 7.53 9.41 -16.04
N ASP A 348 7.23 8.13 -16.22
CA ASP A 348 6.31 7.36 -15.41
C ASP A 348 6.84 7.21 -13.97
N GLN A 349 6.08 7.67 -12.98
CA GLN A 349 6.41 7.51 -11.56
C GLN A 349 6.11 6.11 -11.02
N PHE A 350 5.33 5.30 -11.75
CA PHE A 350 4.97 3.93 -11.43
C PHE A 350 5.26 2.95 -12.59
N PRO A 351 6.55 2.67 -12.94
CA PRO A 351 6.96 1.86 -14.10
C PRO A 351 6.50 0.40 -14.18
N ASN A 352 5.62 -0.05 -13.29
CA ASN A 352 5.10 -1.41 -13.26
C ASN A 352 3.58 -1.46 -13.03
N ASP A 353 2.90 -0.31 -12.99
CA ASP A 353 1.46 -0.22 -12.84
C ASP A 353 0.84 0.55 -14.02
N PRO A 354 0.27 -0.15 -15.02
CA PRO A 354 -0.22 0.50 -16.23
C PRO A 354 -1.49 1.34 -16.02
N THR A 355 -1.92 1.52 -14.78
CA THR A 355 -3.05 2.35 -14.38
C THR A 355 -2.65 3.65 -13.71
N GLN A 356 -1.36 3.86 -13.43
CA GLN A 356 -0.81 5.03 -12.75
C GLN A 356 0.46 5.50 -13.48
N TRP A 357 0.60 6.79 -13.75
CA TRP A 357 1.84 7.33 -14.35
C TRP A 357 2.36 8.60 -13.68
N ALA A 358 1.54 9.27 -12.88
CA ALA A 358 1.88 10.53 -12.23
C ALA A 358 1.77 10.43 -10.71
N ASP A 359 2.69 11.09 -10.01
CA ASP A 359 2.68 11.32 -8.57
C ASP A 359 3.11 12.78 -8.35
N ARG A 360 2.13 13.68 -8.21
CA ARG A 360 2.41 15.12 -8.25
C ARG A 360 2.98 15.65 -6.94
N ASP A 361 2.57 15.11 -5.81
CA ASP A 361 2.99 15.56 -4.49
C ASP A 361 4.06 14.67 -3.86
N GLY A 362 4.37 13.52 -4.46
CA GLY A 362 5.49 12.66 -4.14
C GLY A 362 5.22 11.74 -2.96
N ASP A 363 3.97 11.36 -2.71
CA ASP A 363 3.57 10.52 -1.59
C ASP A 363 3.61 9.01 -1.90
N GLY A 364 3.78 8.66 -3.18
CA GLY A 364 3.84 7.29 -3.67
C GLY A 364 2.49 6.65 -3.99
N TYR A 365 1.40 7.44 -4.01
CA TYR A 365 0.11 7.07 -4.58
C TYR A 365 -0.07 7.79 -5.91
N GLY A 366 -0.75 7.14 -6.85
CA GLY A 366 -0.82 7.67 -8.21
C GLY A 366 -2.00 8.61 -8.42
N ASP A 367 -1.78 9.71 -9.14
CA ASP A 367 -2.75 10.79 -9.40
C ASP A 367 -4.03 10.28 -10.12
N GLU A 368 -3.97 9.11 -10.78
CA GLU A 368 -5.10 8.55 -11.51
C GLU A 368 -6.10 7.91 -10.54
N ALA A 369 -7.12 8.67 -10.16
CA ALA A 369 -8.14 8.27 -9.17
C ALA A 369 -8.89 6.95 -9.44
N ASP A 370 -8.91 6.47 -10.70
CA ASP A 370 -9.54 5.21 -11.12
C ASP A 370 -8.52 4.06 -11.26
N GLY A 371 -7.22 4.33 -11.13
CA GLY A 371 -6.17 3.32 -11.16
C GLY A 371 -6.00 2.61 -9.82
N ASN A 372 -5.08 1.65 -9.79
CA ASN A 372 -4.72 0.96 -8.56
C ASN A 372 -4.12 1.96 -7.58
N ASN A 373 -4.57 1.93 -6.32
CA ASN A 373 -4.11 2.85 -5.28
C ASN A 373 -4.14 4.33 -5.72
N GLY A 374 -5.18 4.70 -6.48
CA GLY A 374 -5.36 6.07 -6.96
C GLY A 374 -5.62 7.05 -5.83
N ASP A 375 -4.81 8.10 -5.80
CA ASP A 375 -4.83 9.18 -4.84
C ASP A 375 -6.11 10.03 -4.96
N LYS A 376 -6.83 10.18 -3.84
CA LYS A 376 -8.01 11.06 -3.73
C LYS A 376 -7.67 12.52 -3.52
N PHE A 377 -6.44 12.84 -3.11
CA PHE A 377 -5.91 14.17 -2.89
C PHE A 377 -4.56 14.42 -3.62
N PRO A 378 -4.54 14.47 -4.98
CA PRO A 378 -3.31 14.58 -5.81
C PRO A 378 -2.45 15.86 -5.68
N ASP A 379 -2.73 16.70 -4.68
CA ASP A 379 -1.97 17.93 -4.39
C ASP A 379 -1.56 18.01 -2.90
N ASP A 380 -1.85 16.98 -2.08
CA ASP A 380 -1.54 16.92 -0.65
C ASP A 380 -0.93 15.57 -0.26
N GLY A 381 0.40 15.48 -0.34
CA GLY A 381 1.11 14.23 -0.06
C GLY A 381 1.12 13.75 1.40
N ASN A 382 0.25 14.32 2.25
CA ASN A 382 -0.08 13.71 3.54
C ASN A 382 -1.43 12.98 3.51
N GLN A 383 -2.18 12.99 2.42
CA GLN A 383 -3.49 12.38 2.29
C GLN A 383 -3.61 11.69 0.94
N TRP A 384 -4.06 10.44 0.93
CA TRP A 384 -4.25 9.68 -0.32
C TRP A 384 -5.58 8.93 -0.40
N GLU A 385 -6.26 8.73 0.73
CA GLU A 385 -7.46 7.90 0.88
C GLU A 385 -8.59 8.71 1.52
N ASP A 386 -9.82 8.45 1.07
CA ASP A 386 -11.09 9.03 1.57
C ASP A 386 -12.15 7.91 1.49
N ALA A 387 -12.25 7.12 2.56
CA ALA A 387 -13.01 5.88 2.59
C ALA A 387 -14.53 6.11 2.64
N ASP A 388 -14.98 7.20 3.25
CA ASP A 388 -16.40 7.51 3.39
C ASP A 388 -16.91 8.61 2.43
N GLY A 389 -16.00 9.29 1.74
CA GLY A 389 -16.28 10.21 0.64
C GLY A 389 -16.70 11.61 1.09
N ASP A 390 -16.29 12.04 2.28
CA ASP A 390 -16.64 13.34 2.83
C ASP A 390 -15.69 14.48 2.39
N GLY A 391 -14.55 14.10 1.80
CA GLY A 391 -13.54 15.00 1.26
C GLY A 391 -12.47 15.44 2.25
N VAL A 392 -12.37 14.78 3.41
CA VAL A 392 -11.23 14.84 4.33
C VAL A 392 -10.45 13.52 4.20
N GLY A 393 -9.12 13.58 4.24
CA GLY A 393 -8.30 12.39 4.03
C GLY A 393 -8.12 11.57 5.30
N ASP A 394 -8.08 10.24 5.17
CA ASP A 394 -8.09 9.30 6.29
C ASP A 394 -6.74 9.17 7.02
N ASN A 395 -5.66 9.75 6.49
CA ASN A 395 -4.34 9.59 7.09
C ASN A 395 -4.22 10.39 8.40
N GLN A 396 -4.39 9.68 9.52
CA GLN A 396 -4.29 10.24 10.87
C GLN A 396 -2.88 10.77 11.25
N ALA A 397 -1.85 10.55 10.42
CA ALA A 397 -0.55 11.18 10.61
C ALA A 397 -0.60 12.69 10.37
N ASP A 398 -1.53 13.17 9.54
CA ASP A 398 -1.86 14.58 9.40
C ASP A 398 -2.79 15.02 10.56
N PRO A 399 -2.45 16.09 11.29
CA PRO A 399 -3.34 16.68 12.28
C PRO A 399 -4.73 17.10 11.75
N ASN A 400 -4.90 17.25 10.43
CA ASN A 400 -6.18 17.54 9.78
C ASN A 400 -6.82 16.32 9.11
N GLY A 401 -6.25 15.13 9.28
CA GLY A 401 -6.85 13.90 8.79
C GLY A 401 -8.17 13.60 9.50
N ASP A 402 -8.99 12.78 8.84
CA ASP A 402 -10.30 12.40 9.31
C ASP A 402 -10.22 11.60 10.62
N ALA A 403 -10.90 12.09 11.65
CA ALA A 403 -10.99 11.42 12.94
C ALA A 403 -11.94 10.19 12.92
N PHE A 404 -12.89 10.16 12.00
CA PHE A 404 -13.85 9.07 11.78
C PHE A 404 -13.94 8.63 10.31
N PRO A 405 -12.91 7.92 9.77
CA PRO A 405 -12.83 7.45 8.37
C PRO A 405 -13.98 6.58 7.82
N GLU A 406 -14.98 6.24 8.63
CA GLU A 406 -16.13 5.41 8.23
C GLU A 406 -17.47 6.15 8.35
N ASP A 407 -17.47 7.41 8.81
CA ASP A 407 -18.67 8.21 9.04
C ASP A 407 -18.59 9.55 8.30
N PRO A 408 -19.20 9.66 7.11
CA PRO A 408 -19.07 10.85 6.26
C PRO A 408 -19.84 12.07 6.81
N THR A 409 -20.38 11.93 8.02
CA THR A 409 -21.06 13.00 8.74
C THR A 409 -20.21 13.58 9.87
N GLN A 410 -19.05 12.99 10.17
CA GLN A 410 -18.13 13.38 11.23
C GLN A 410 -16.68 13.26 10.75
N TRP A 411 -15.94 14.37 10.66
CA TRP A 411 -14.53 14.35 10.23
C TRP A 411 -13.53 14.86 11.26
N SER A 412 -14.03 15.44 12.35
CA SER A 412 -13.21 16.20 13.31
C SER A 412 -13.57 15.84 14.74
N ASP A 413 -12.54 15.59 15.55
CA ASP A 413 -12.61 15.34 17.00
C ASP A 413 -11.51 16.17 17.67
N ARG A 414 -11.86 17.39 18.09
CA ARG A 414 -10.85 18.38 18.51
C ARG A 414 -10.25 18.07 19.88
N ASP A 415 -11.04 17.53 20.79
CA ASP A 415 -10.64 17.24 22.15
C ASP A 415 -10.34 15.75 22.41
N ARG A 416 -10.52 14.91 21.38
CA ARG A 416 -10.09 13.51 21.29
C ARG A 416 -10.81 12.62 22.27
N ASP A 417 -12.12 12.82 22.39
CA ASP A 417 -12.98 12.04 23.26
C ASP A 417 -13.74 10.91 22.52
N GLY A 418 -13.63 10.88 21.19
CA GLY A 418 -14.27 9.90 20.32
C GLY A 418 -15.69 10.27 19.88
N PHE A 419 -16.13 11.50 20.08
CA PHE A 419 -17.35 12.06 19.51
C PHE A 419 -17.01 13.15 18.49
N GLY A 420 -17.76 13.19 17.39
CA GLY A 420 -17.45 14.12 16.31
C GLY A 420 -18.03 15.52 16.53
N ASP A 421 -17.23 16.54 16.24
CA ASP A 421 -17.54 17.97 16.39
C ASP A 421 -18.71 18.44 15.50
N ALA A 422 -19.04 17.71 14.43
CA ALA A 422 -19.99 18.19 13.44
C ALA A 422 -21.42 18.13 14.01
N PRO A 423 -22.11 19.27 14.21
CA PRO A 423 -23.35 19.32 14.99
C PRO A 423 -24.54 18.61 14.35
N ASN A 424 -24.46 18.35 13.04
CA ASN A 424 -25.49 17.64 12.29
C ASN A 424 -25.09 16.18 11.96
N GLY A 425 -23.93 15.73 12.43
CA GLY A 425 -23.46 14.39 12.17
C GLY A 425 -24.15 13.35 13.04
N VAL A 426 -23.79 12.08 12.85
CA VAL A 426 -24.24 11.00 13.72
C VAL A 426 -23.52 11.15 15.06
N ARG A 427 -24.29 11.06 16.16
CA ARG A 427 -23.78 11.16 17.53
C ARG A 427 -22.83 12.36 17.75
N PRO A 428 -23.27 13.61 17.45
CA PRO A 428 -22.41 14.77 17.58
C PRO A 428 -22.02 14.99 19.04
N ASP A 429 -20.83 15.53 19.21
CA ASP A 429 -20.33 16.01 20.49
C ASP A 429 -21.11 17.27 20.93
N GLY A 430 -21.59 17.23 22.17
CA GLY A 430 -22.24 18.33 22.86
C GLY A 430 -21.25 19.35 23.44
N CYS A 431 -19.97 18.99 23.58
CA CYS A 431 -18.90 19.81 24.12
C CYS A 431 -17.58 19.77 23.30
N PRO A 432 -17.55 20.27 22.04
CA PRO A 432 -16.41 20.12 21.08
C PRO A 432 -15.03 20.67 21.47
N ASP A 433 -14.89 21.24 22.66
CA ASP A 433 -13.63 21.80 23.16
C ASP A 433 -13.26 21.23 24.55
N ALA A 434 -14.01 20.25 25.05
CA ALA A 434 -13.91 19.74 26.41
C ALA A 434 -14.15 18.23 26.49
N ASN A 435 -13.05 17.48 26.40
CA ASN A 435 -13.04 16.03 26.42
C ASN A 435 -13.89 15.45 27.56
N GLY A 436 -14.81 14.56 27.22
CA GLY A 436 -15.65 13.86 28.17
C GLY A 436 -16.22 12.54 27.65
N PHE A 437 -16.92 11.81 28.52
CA PHE A 437 -17.38 10.46 28.23
C PHE A 437 -18.88 10.26 28.44
N SER A 438 -19.62 11.35 28.68
CA SER A 438 -21.08 11.31 28.78
C SER A 438 -21.70 10.75 27.51
N SER A 439 -22.82 10.05 27.65
CA SER A 439 -23.43 9.29 26.55
C SER A 439 -24.96 9.42 26.46
N ASN A 440 -25.63 9.78 27.55
CA ASN A 440 -27.10 9.77 27.65
C ASN A 440 -27.74 11.11 27.27
N ASP A 441 -27.17 12.23 27.71
CA ASP A 441 -27.68 13.57 27.43
C ASP A 441 -26.84 14.30 26.38
N ARG A 442 -25.79 15.03 26.80
CA ARG A 442 -24.87 15.77 25.94
C ARG A 442 -23.63 14.91 25.74
N ARG A 443 -23.66 14.04 24.73
CA ARG A 443 -22.52 13.18 24.40
C ARG A 443 -21.21 13.95 24.31
N GLY A 444 -20.11 13.38 24.79
CA GLY A 444 -18.76 13.98 24.74
C GLY A 444 -18.51 15.10 25.77
N CYS A 445 -19.52 15.49 26.55
CA CYS A 445 -19.30 16.41 27.65
C CYS A 445 -18.64 15.74 28.87
N PRO A 446 -17.91 16.50 29.70
CA PRO A 446 -17.30 16.00 30.93
C PRO A 446 -18.32 15.28 31.83
N ASP A 447 -17.92 14.11 32.30
CA ASP A 447 -18.68 13.22 33.18
C ASP A 447 -17.66 12.67 34.20
N GLN A 448 -17.73 13.17 35.43
CA GLN A 448 -16.68 12.92 36.42
C GLN A 448 -16.77 11.54 37.08
N ASP A 449 -17.95 10.93 37.14
CA ASP A 449 -18.17 9.65 37.81
C ASP A 449 -18.54 8.50 36.86
N LEU A 450 -18.73 8.81 35.58
CA LEU A 450 -18.90 7.89 34.45
C LEU A 450 -20.23 7.13 34.48
N ASP A 451 -21.30 7.76 34.94
CA ASP A 451 -22.66 7.21 34.88
C ASP A 451 -23.37 7.46 33.53
N GLY A 452 -22.74 8.27 32.68
CA GLY A 452 -23.18 8.60 31.34
C GLY A 452 -23.94 9.91 31.22
N TRP A 453 -24.19 10.64 32.30
CA TRP A 453 -24.78 11.98 32.29
C TRP A 453 -23.72 13.07 32.41
N SER A 454 -23.89 14.17 31.69
CA SER A 454 -22.89 15.25 31.68
C SER A 454 -22.95 16.12 32.92
N ASP A 455 -21.78 16.45 33.46
CA ASP A 455 -21.62 17.42 34.55
C ASP A 455 -22.28 18.78 34.17
N PRO A 456 -22.82 19.51 35.15
CA PRO A 456 -23.38 20.83 34.92
C PRO A 456 -22.29 21.86 34.58
N ASP A 457 -22.55 22.69 33.58
CA ASP A 457 -21.67 23.78 33.18
C ASP A 457 -22.40 25.13 33.05
N ALA A 458 -21.73 26.14 32.51
CA ALA A 458 -22.28 27.48 32.37
C ALA A 458 -23.53 27.58 31.47
N ASN A 459 -23.73 26.63 30.56
CA ASN A 459 -24.78 26.61 29.54
C ASN A 459 -25.77 25.45 29.69
N TRP A 460 -25.41 24.40 30.43
CA TRP A 460 -26.24 23.23 30.76
C TRP A 460 -26.27 23.02 32.27
N LEU A 461 -27.33 23.50 32.90
CA LEU A 461 -27.53 23.38 34.34
C LEU A 461 -28.27 22.09 34.69
N THR A 462 -28.23 21.66 35.94
CA THR A 462 -29.02 20.53 36.47
C THR A 462 -30.51 20.65 36.13
N ALA A 463 -31.06 21.87 36.17
CA ALA A 463 -32.45 22.15 35.79
C ALA A 463 -32.77 21.90 34.29
N GLN A 464 -31.76 21.77 33.43
CA GLN A 464 -31.88 21.47 32.01
C GLN A 464 -31.64 19.98 31.70
N GLY A 465 -31.27 19.18 32.71
CA GLY A 465 -30.99 17.75 32.58
C GLY A 465 -29.51 17.38 32.69
N ALA A 466 -28.64 18.29 33.16
CA ALA A 466 -27.28 17.93 33.57
C ALA A 466 -27.31 17.08 34.84
N ASP A 467 -26.24 16.34 35.09
CA ASP A 467 -26.06 15.55 36.29
C ASP A 467 -26.19 16.41 37.56
N ALA A 468 -27.10 16.01 38.45
CA ALA A 468 -27.29 16.63 39.76
C ALA A 468 -26.18 16.26 40.76
N PHE A 469 -25.56 15.08 40.61
CA PHE A 469 -24.53 14.56 41.51
C PHE A 469 -23.25 14.12 40.76
N PRO A 470 -22.40 15.07 40.31
CA PRO A 470 -21.17 14.84 39.51
C PRO A 470 -20.07 13.96 40.12
N THR A 471 -20.33 13.31 41.25
CA THR A 471 -19.36 12.48 41.97
C THR A 471 -19.97 11.18 42.49
N ASP A 472 -21.27 10.97 42.27
CA ASP A 472 -21.99 9.76 42.65
C ASP A 472 -22.56 9.07 41.40
N PRO A 473 -21.90 8.03 40.88
CA PRO A 473 -22.28 7.40 39.62
C PRO A 473 -23.60 6.60 39.69
N THR A 474 -24.30 6.69 40.81
CA THR A 474 -25.56 6.01 41.05
C THR A 474 -26.75 6.96 41.13
N GLN A 475 -26.50 8.28 41.08
CA GLN A 475 -27.50 9.34 41.17
C GLN A 475 -27.20 10.43 40.14
N TRP A 476 -28.18 10.79 39.31
CA TRP A 476 -28.00 11.85 38.30
C TRP A 476 -29.16 12.85 38.19
N VAL A 477 -30.25 12.61 38.91
CA VAL A 477 -31.46 13.46 38.89
C VAL A 477 -31.83 13.88 40.30
N ASP A 478 -32.16 15.15 40.47
CA ASP A 478 -32.74 15.75 41.67
C ASP A 478 -33.90 16.67 41.24
N LEU A 479 -35.12 16.14 41.24
CA LEU A 479 -36.29 16.83 40.70
C LEU A 479 -36.76 18.00 41.58
N ASP A 480 -36.66 17.88 42.90
CA ASP A 480 -37.16 18.88 43.84
C ASP A 480 -36.09 19.77 44.48
N GLY A 481 -34.80 19.45 44.23
CA GLY A 481 -33.65 20.29 44.52
C GLY A 481 -33.21 20.24 45.99
N ASP A 482 -33.50 19.15 46.69
CA ASP A 482 -33.19 19.01 48.10
C ASP A 482 -31.82 18.36 48.40
N GLY A 483 -31.15 17.89 47.35
CA GLY A 483 -29.84 17.28 47.42
C GLY A 483 -29.86 15.78 47.70
N PHE A 484 -31.00 15.11 47.55
CA PHE A 484 -31.09 13.65 47.47
C PHE A 484 -31.47 13.21 46.05
N GLY A 485 -30.90 12.10 45.59
CA GLY A 485 -31.05 11.68 44.20
C GLY A 485 -32.27 10.79 43.96
N ASP A 486 -32.97 11.02 42.86
CA ASP A 486 -34.23 10.33 42.54
C ASP A 486 -34.07 8.87 42.10
N HIS A 487 -32.84 8.43 41.82
CA HIS A 487 -32.61 7.07 41.34
C HIS A 487 -32.75 6.07 42.51
N PRO A 488 -33.75 5.16 42.48
CA PRO A 488 -34.15 4.40 43.66
C PRO A 488 -33.10 3.38 44.13
N ASP A 489 -32.23 2.94 43.22
CA ASP A 489 -31.15 1.99 43.51
C ASP A 489 -29.81 2.70 43.79
N GLY A 490 -29.80 4.04 43.82
CA GLY A 490 -28.60 4.83 44.03
C GLY A 490 -28.22 5.02 45.51
N THR A 491 -27.15 5.78 45.77
CA THR A 491 -26.81 6.16 47.14
C THR A 491 -27.74 7.26 47.62
N THR A 492 -28.24 7.11 48.86
CA THR A 492 -29.21 8.04 49.47
C THR A 492 -30.38 8.43 48.56
N PRO A 493 -31.19 7.45 48.09
CA PRO A 493 -32.28 7.73 47.17
C PRO A 493 -33.38 8.55 47.85
N ASP A 494 -33.86 9.58 47.18
CA ASP A 494 -34.97 10.39 47.64
C ASP A 494 -36.26 9.54 47.65
N ALA A 495 -36.87 9.46 48.83
CA ALA A 495 -38.15 8.79 49.00
C ALA A 495 -39.33 9.68 48.58
N CYS A 496 -39.10 11.00 48.46
CA CYS A 496 -40.10 12.03 48.33
C CYS A 496 -40.04 12.89 47.05
N ILE A 497 -39.36 12.46 45.97
CA ILE A 497 -39.17 12.96 44.57
C ILE A 497 -39.77 14.34 44.15
N THR A 498 -40.96 14.70 44.62
CA THR A 498 -41.68 15.94 44.30
C THR A 498 -41.74 16.96 45.45
N ALA A 499 -41.16 16.65 46.60
CA ALA A 499 -41.35 17.40 47.84
C ALA A 499 -40.04 17.48 48.64
N SER A 500 -39.30 18.56 48.40
CA SER A 500 -37.99 18.81 49.01
C SER A 500 -37.99 18.67 50.53
N GLY A 501 -36.98 18.01 51.08
CA GLY A 501 -36.83 17.86 52.52
C GLY A 501 -35.42 17.54 53.01
N SER A 502 -35.31 17.23 54.30
CA SER A 502 -34.02 16.91 54.93
C SER A 502 -34.05 15.65 55.78
N SER A 503 -35.13 14.88 55.71
CA SER A 503 -35.26 13.63 56.47
C SER A 503 -34.12 12.67 56.13
N LEU A 504 -33.67 11.90 57.11
CA LEU A 504 -32.67 10.83 56.94
C LEU A 504 -33.27 9.44 57.18
N ARG A 505 -34.43 9.38 57.81
CA ARG A 505 -35.08 8.16 58.27
C ARG A 505 -36.58 8.36 58.44
N ALA A 506 -37.32 7.26 58.42
CA ALA A 506 -38.74 7.24 58.73
C ALA A 506 -39.08 6.12 59.72
N LEU A 507 -40.11 6.35 60.53
CA LEU A 507 -40.71 5.31 61.35
C LEU A 507 -41.66 4.48 60.51
N VAL A 508 -41.34 3.19 60.36
CA VAL A 508 -42.19 2.24 59.63
C VAL A 508 -42.75 1.21 60.62
N PRO A 509 -44.06 0.92 60.62
CA PRO A 509 -44.63 -0.09 61.49
C PRO A 509 -44.13 -1.50 61.11
N GLU A 510 -43.66 -2.27 62.11
CA GLU A 510 -43.21 -3.65 61.90
C GLU A 510 -44.39 -4.52 61.42
N LEU A 511 -44.24 -5.20 60.27
CA LEU A 511 -45.30 -6.05 59.69
C LEU A 511 -45.77 -7.12 60.71
N GLY A 512 -46.95 -6.90 61.30
CA GLY A 512 -47.57 -7.81 62.28
C GLY A 512 -47.58 -7.32 63.73
N ALA A 513 -47.02 -6.15 64.03
CA ALA A 513 -47.12 -5.49 65.33
C ALA A 513 -47.90 -4.17 65.22
N THR A 514 -48.76 -3.86 66.19
CA THR A 514 -49.55 -2.61 66.23
C THR A 514 -48.90 -1.50 67.04
N THR A 515 -47.79 -1.78 67.74
CA THR A 515 -47.14 -0.86 68.69
C THR A 515 -45.61 -0.92 68.59
N ARG A 516 -45.06 -1.36 67.44
CA ARG A 516 -43.61 -1.42 67.21
C ARG A 516 -43.29 -0.77 65.88
N TYR A 517 -42.43 0.24 65.96
CA TYR A 517 -41.88 0.95 64.82
C TYR A 517 -40.42 0.58 64.68
N VAL A 518 -39.95 0.47 63.44
CA VAL A 518 -38.55 0.29 63.08
C VAL A 518 -38.10 1.53 62.31
N SER A 519 -36.84 1.91 62.52
CA SER A 519 -36.20 2.99 61.78
C SER A 519 -35.69 2.43 60.45
N GLU A 520 -36.19 2.95 59.34
CA GLU A 520 -35.68 2.67 58.00
C GLU A 520 -35.11 3.95 57.38
N ALA A 521 -34.16 3.79 56.46
CA ALA A 521 -33.59 4.92 55.72
C ALA A 521 -34.66 5.52 54.82
N HIS A 522 -34.85 6.84 54.90
CA HIS A 522 -35.90 7.56 54.18
C HIS A 522 -35.43 9.00 53.98
N TYR A 523 -34.80 9.23 52.83
CA TYR A 523 -34.13 10.48 52.51
C TYR A 523 -35.07 11.45 51.77
N GLY A 524 -34.83 12.76 51.89
CA GLY A 524 -35.46 13.81 51.09
C GLY A 524 -36.93 14.15 51.36
N CYS A 525 -37.53 13.62 52.43
CA CYS A 525 -38.88 14.01 52.82
C CYS A 525 -38.90 15.24 53.73
N PRO A 526 -40.00 16.02 53.74
CA PRO A 526 -40.17 17.14 54.64
C PRO A 526 -39.90 16.77 56.10
N ASP A 527 -39.07 17.59 56.73
CA ASP A 527 -38.62 17.50 58.12
C ASP A 527 -38.64 18.95 58.65
N LEU A 528 -39.76 19.33 59.26
CA LEU A 528 -40.07 20.72 59.60
C LEU A 528 -39.26 21.22 60.80
N ASP A 529 -38.89 20.32 61.72
CA ASP A 529 -38.21 20.65 62.96
C ASP A 529 -36.70 20.32 62.96
N GLY A 530 -36.23 19.56 61.97
CA GLY A 530 -34.83 19.29 61.70
C GLY A 530 -34.24 18.19 62.57
N ASP A 531 -35.05 17.29 63.12
CA ASP A 531 -34.59 16.17 63.93
C ASP A 531 -34.10 14.96 63.10
N GLY A 532 -34.32 15.01 61.78
CA GLY A 532 -33.92 14.02 60.80
C GLY A 532 -34.95 12.93 60.55
N TRP A 533 -36.13 12.98 61.14
CA TRP A 533 -37.26 12.12 60.80
C TRP A 533 -38.18 12.80 59.78
N ALA A 534 -38.85 11.99 58.95
CA ALA A 534 -39.84 12.53 58.03
C ALA A 534 -41.13 12.86 58.79
N ASP A 535 -41.66 14.08 58.63
CA ASP A 535 -42.88 14.58 59.29
C ASP A 535 -44.06 13.59 59.15
N ALA A 536 -44.19 12.99 57.96
CA ALA A 536 -45.26 12.06 57.62
C ALA A 536 -45.16 10.70 58.34
N SER A 537 -43.98 10.38 58.87
CA SER A 537 -43.71 9.13 59.59
C SER A 537 -43.82 9.28 61.10
N GLU A 538 -43.77 10.51 61.61
CA GLU A 538 -43.86 10.77 63.04
C GLU A 538 -45.24 10.45 63.60
N VAL A 539 -45.24 9.94 64.83
CA VAL A 539 -46.43 9.34 65.45
C VAL A 539 -46.80 10.17 66.66
N GLY A 540 -47.87 10.97 66.58
CA GLY A 540 -48.32 11.79 67.71
C GLY A 540 -48.73 13.19 67.28
N GLU A 541 -49.57 13.86 68.07
CA GLU A 541 -49.95 15.25 67.77
C GLU A 541 -48.82 16.19 68.19
N GLY A 542 -48.28 16.96 67.24
CA GLY A 542 -47.24 17.96 67.51
C GLY A 542 -45.81 17.42 67.57
N MET A 543 -45.58 16.17 67.14
CA MET A 543 -44.23 15.61 67.03
C MET A 543 -43.44 16.33 65.92
N ALA A 544 -44.01 16.49 64.71
CA ALA A 544 -43.35 17.11 63.55
C ALA A 544 -43.01 18.61 63.69
N GLU A 545 -43.23 19.21 64.85
CA GLU A 545 -42.82 20.58 65.17
C GLU A 545 -41.80 20.62 66.33
N ASN A 546 -41.42 19.47 66.88
CA ASN A 546 -40.66 19.30 68.10
C ASN A 546 -39.34 18.56 67.83
N PRO A 547 -38.21 19.29 67.69
CA PRO A 547 -36.93 18.70 67.31
C PRO A 547 -36.35 17.67 68.29
N ASP A 548 -36.93 17.58 69.49
CA ASP A 548 -36.51 16.66 70.52
C ASP A 548 -37.34 15.36 70.51
N GLU A 549 -38.46 15.24 69.78
CA GLU A 549 -39.41 14.11 69.86
C GLU A 549 -39.98 13.72 68.50
N HIS A 550 -40.04 12.42 68.19
CA HIS A 550 -40.54 11.89 66.91
C HIS A 550 -41.67 10.84 67.07
N MET A 551 -42.00 10.49 68.31
CA MET A 551 -43.03 9.48 68.61
C MET A 551 -43.69 9.70 69.97
N ASP A 552 -44.99 9.47 70.04
CA ASP A 552 -45.87 9.42 71.20
C ASP A 552 -46.75 8.16 71.02
N LEU A 553 -46.43 7.11 71.77
CA LEU A 553 -47.01 5.78 71.57
C LEU A 553 -48.41 5.63 72.20
N ASP A 554 -48.72 6.41 73.23
CA ASP A 554 -49.99 6.29 73.97
C ASP A 554 -50.95 7.47 73.75
N GLY A 555 -50.50 8.52 73.06
CA GLY A 555 -51.30 9.60 72.52
C GLY A 555 -51.72 10.63 73.56
N ASP A 556 -50.94 10.79 74.64
CA ASP A 556 -51.21 11.78 75.68
C ASP A 556 -50.61 13.16 75.41
N GLY A 557 -49.85 13.29 74.31
CA GLY A 557 -49.24 14.52 73.83
C GLY A 557 -47.86 14.81 74.41
N VAL A 558 -47.29 13.90 75.20
CA VAL A 558 -45.88 13.93 75.60
C VAL A 558 -45.14 12.87 74.80
N GLY A 559 -44.10 13.29 74.07
CA GLY A 559 -43.31 12.36 73.28
C GLY A 559 -42.47 11.40 74.14
N SER A 560 -42.05 10.30 73.53
CA SER A 560 -41.42 9.16 74.18
C SER A 560 -40.09 9.43 74.87
N ASN A 561 -39.31 10.46 74.52
CA ASN A 561 -38.10 10.77 75.30
C ASN A 561 -38.37 11.59 76.57
N ASN A 562 -39.51 12.28 76.66
CA ASN A 562 -39.92 13.00 77.86
C ASN A 562 -40.96 12.24 78.70
N ASP A 563 -41.69 11.29 78.10
CA ASP A 563 -42.68 10.47 78.79
C ASP A 563 -42.02 9.49 79.77
N TYR A 564 -42.59 9.38 80.97
CA TYR A 564 -42.18 8.39 81.94
C TYR A 564 -42.61 6.97 81.55
N ASN A 565 -43.72 6.81 80.83
CA ASN A 565 -44.26 5.51 80.46
C ASN A 565 -45.09 5.51 79.18
N ASP A 566 -44.42 5.21 78.06
CA ASP A 566 -44.91 5.12 76.67
C ASP A 566 -46.09 4.16 76.39
N THR A 567 -46.67 3.54 77.41
CA THR A 567 -47.78 2.59 77.25
C THR A 567 -49.05 2.99 77.99
N ASN A 568 -49.02 4.01 78.84
CA ASN A 568 -50.17 4.37 79.64
C ASN A 568 -50.37 5.90 79.65
N PRO A 569 -51.41 6.40 78.96
CA PRO A 569 -51.62 7.83 78.69
C PRO A 569 -52.10 8.63 79.92
N LEU A 570 -51.98 8.04 81.10
CA LEU A 570 -52.28 8.64 82.39
C LEU A 570 -51.00 8.93 83.18
N VAL A 571 -49.82 8.55 82.66
CA VAL A 571 -48.55 8.55 83.37
C VAL A 571 -47.51 9.36 82.59
N LEU A 572 -47.69 10.69 82.60
CA LEU A 572 -46.83 11.64 81.87
C LEU A 572 -45.45 11.78 82.52
N ASP A 573 -45.41 11.77 83.85
CA ASP A 573 -44.19 11.98 84.61
C ASP A 573 -44.07 10.99 85.80
N ILE A 574 -42.97 11.13 86.53
CA ILE A 574 -42.71 10.29 87.70
C ILE A 574 -43.72 10.53 88.84
N GLU A 575 -44.34 11.72 88.92
CA GLU A 575 -45.39 12.01 89.90
C GLU A 575 -46.62 11.15 89.61
N ASP A 576 -47.09 11.16 88.36
CA ASP A 576 -48.26 10.39 87.93
C ASP A 576 -48.05 8.88 88.07
N HIS A 577 -46.86 8.37 87.71
CA HIS A 577 -46.51 6.96 87.92
C HIS A 577 -46.62 6.57 89.39
N CYS A 578 -46.03 7.38 90.26
CA CYS A 578 -46.01 7.12 91.69
C CYS A 578 -47.40 7.28 92.33
N LEU A 579 -48.29 8.10 91.78
CA LEU A 579 -49.68 8.24 92.26
C LEU A 579 -50.60 7.11 91.77
N LEU A 580 -50.36 6.54 90.59
CA LEU A 580 -51.21 5.52 89.98
C LEU A 580 -50.75 4.08 90.28
N SER A 581 -49.43 3.83 90.43
CA SER A 581 -48.86 2.48 90.59
C SER A 581 -48.61 2.09 92.05
N PHE A 582 -49.66 1.80 92.84
CA PHE A 582 -49.58 1.55 94.29
C PHE A 582 -48.58 0.47 94.74
N ASP A 583 -48.23 -0.46 93.85
CA ASP A 583 -47.31 -1.55 94.14
C ASP A 583 -45.82 -1.16 94.03
N ASP A 584 -45.49 0.03 93.51
CA ASP A 584 -44.13 0.55 93.46
C ASP A 584 -43.67 1.03 94.86
N LEU A 585 -42.80 0.24 95.50
CA LEU A 585 -42.24 0.49 96.83
C LEU A 585 -40.88 1.21 96.81
N ARG A 586 -40.45 1.76 95.67
CA ARG A 586 -39.23 2.58 95.61
C ARG A 586 -39.39 3.81 96.51
N GLU A 587 -38.30 4.23 97.15
CA GLU A 587 -38.32 5.35 98.11
C GLU A 587 -38.91 6.63 97.50
N VAL A 588 -38.67 6.86 96.20
CA VAL A 588 -39.21 7.99 95.43
C VAL A 588 -40.74 7.99 95.40
N CYS A 589 -41.38 6.85 95.13
CA CYS A 589 -42.84 6.75 95.08
C CYS A 589 -43.51 6.72 96.46
N LEU A 590 -42.87 6.08 97.45
CA LEU A 590 -43.28 6.22 98.85
C LEU A 590 -43.23 7.69 99.30
N GLY A 591 -42.25 8.42 98.78
CA GLY A 591 -42.08 9.84 98.93
C GLY A 591 -43.24 10.67 98.41
N TRP A 592 -43.56 10.52 97.13
CA TRP A 592 -44.71 11.17 96.48
C TRP A 592 -46.04 10.88 97.19
N ARG A 593 -46.18 9.73 97.87
CA ARG A 593 -47.38 9.37 98.66
C ARG A 593 -47.36 9.82 100.12
N SER A 594 -46.22 10.30 100.62
CA SER A 594 -46.10 10.73 102.02
C SER A 594 -46.76 12.10 102.21
N THR A 595 -47.44 12.29 103.34
CA THR A 595 -48.06 13.58 103.67
C THR A 595 -47.01 14.67 103.88
N GLU A 596 -45.82 14.31 104.39
CA GLU A 596 -44.75 15.27 104.67
C GLU A 596 -44.13 15.86 103.39
N TYR A 597 -43.96 15.07 102.33
CA TYR A 597 -43.41 15.55 101.06
C TYR A 597 -44.42 16.39 100.28
N GLN A 598 -45.70 16.02 100.30
CA GLN A 598 -46.78 16.79 99.68
C GLN A 598 -46.99 18.16 100.35
N GLU A 599 -46.92 18.22 101.69
CA GLU A 599 -46.90 19.52 102.40
C GLU A 599 -45.69 20.36 101.98
N TYR A 600 -44.51 19.75 101.84
CA TYR A 600 -43.31 20.45 101.41
C TYR A 600 -43.42 21.04 100.00
N LEU A 601 -43.89 20.27 99.01
CA LEU A 601 -44.09 20.77 97.64
C LEU A 601 -45.13 21.90 97.58
N SER A 602 -46.12 21.90 98.48
CA SER A 602 -47.10 23.00 98.59
C SER A 602 -46.50 24.32 99.08
N THR A 603 -45.32 24.29 99.71
CA THR A 603 -44.62 25.51 100.16
C THR A 603 -43.75 26.15 99.08
N LEU A 604 -43.49 25.43 97.98
CA LEU A 604 -42.58 25.85 96.92
C LEU A 604 -43.34 26.48 95.74
N ASN A 605 -42.68 27.42 95.06
CA ASN A 605 -43.20 27.97 93.81
C ASN A 605 -43.02 26.95 92.66
N GLU A 606 -43.78 27.11 91.58
CA GLU A 606 -43.85 26.16 90.46
C GLU A 606 -42.46 25.88 89.82
N THR A 607 -41.62 26.90 89.70
CA THR A 607 -40.24 26.79 89.18
C THR A 607 -39.26 26.10 90.14
N GLU A 608 -39.54 26.14 91.45
CA GLU A 608 -38.74 25.47 92.47
C GLU A 608 -39.16 23.99 92.58
N ARG A 609 -40.44 23.70 92.36
CA ARG A 609 -41.01 22.35 92.35
C ARG A 609 -40.36 21.46 91.30
N ASN A 610 -40.28 21.92 90.04
CA ASN A 610 -39.69 21.15 88.93
C ASN A 610 -38.17 20.87 89.10
N ARG A 611 -37.48 21.61 89.97
CA ARG A 611 -36.04 21.42 90.23
C ARG A 611 -35.75 20.53 91.45
N MET A 612 -36.77 20.19 92.22
CA MET A 612 -36.63 19.58 93.55
C MET A 612 -37.02 18.10 93.52
N SER A 613 -36.04 17.22 93.34
CA SER A 613 -36.29 15.77 93.40
C SER A 613 -36.52 15.28 94.83
N TYR A 614 -37.32 14.22 94.98
CA TYR A 614 -37.58 13.58 96.27
C TYR A 614 -36.29 13.25 97.06
N ASN A 615 -35.25 12.79 96.35
CA ASN A 615 -33.97 12.46 96.96
C ASN A 615 -33.29 13.68 97.59
N TYR A 616 -33.43 14.86 96.99
CA TYR A 616 -32.89 16.10 97.54
C TYR A 616 -33.67 16.55 98.79
N TRP A 617 -35.00 16.42 98.80
CA TRP A 617 -35.81 16.69 99.99
C TRP A 617 -35.50 15.74 101.15
N ASN A 618 -35.42 14.44 100.91
CA ASN A 618 -35.12 13.44 101.94
C ASN A 618 -33.74 13.71 102.58
N GLN A 619 -32.75 14.13 101.77
CA GLN A 619 -31.46 14.58 102.28
C GLN A 619 -31.56 15.87 103.12
N SER A 620 -32.40 16.83 102.73
CA SER A 620 -32.59 18.08 103.49
C SER A 620 -33.18 17.86 104.89
N LEU A 621 -34.05 16.85 105.07
CA LEU A 621 -34.61 16.45 106.36
C LEU A 621 -33.60 15.77 107.29
N SER A 622 -32.62 15.09 106.71
CA SER A 622 -31.58 14.38 107.46
C SER A 622 -30.52 15.31 108.10
N GLY A 623 -30.61 16.63 107.90
CA GLY A 623 -29.71 17.61 108.51
C GLY A 623 -28.25 17.48 108.10
N SER A 624 -27.97 16.78 107.00
CA SER A 624 -26.64 16.63 106.42
C SER A 624 -26.49 17.62 105.26
N SER A 625 -25.83 18.73 105.53
CA SER A 625 -25.40 19.68 104.50
C SER A 625 -24.30 19.06 103.64
N SER A 626 -24.69 18.30 102.61
CA SER A 626 -23.84 18.05 101.45
C SER A 626 -24.41 18.80 100.26
N SER A 627 -23.92 20.02 100.06
CA SER A 627 -24.08 20.73 98.80
C SER A 627 -23.60 19.83 97.66
N GLY A 628 -24.52 19.42 96.79
CA GLY A 628 -24.24 18.78 95.50
C GLY A 628 -23.54 19.74 94.54
N GLY A 629 -22.35 20.21 94.91
CA GLY A 629 -21.39 20.81 94.02
C GLY A 629 -20.45 19.71 93.56
N LEU A 630 -20.39 19.49 92.25
CA LEU A 630 -19.45 18.58 91.59
C LEU A 630 -18.04 18.82 92.15
N ASP A 631 -17.48 17.75 92.72
CA ASP A 631 -16.13 17.70 93.26
C ASP A 631 -15.11 17.94 92.14
N MET A 632 -14.46 19.11 92.18
CA MET A 632 -13.32 19.49 91.31
C MET A 632 -12.07 18.60 91.52
N GLY A 633 -12.16 17.51 92.31
CA GLY A 633 -11.12 16.49 92.44
C GLY A 633 -11.03 15.51 91.26
N LEU A 634 -12.13 15.21 90.55
CA LEU A 634 -12.13 14.20 89.47
C LEU A 634 -11.61 14.76 88.13
N VAL A 635 -11.73 16.07 87.90
CA VAL A 635 -11.25 16.75 86.67
C VAL A 635 -9.71 16.83 86.64
N ALA A 636 -9.05 16.83 87.80
CA ALA A 636 -7.59 16.89 87.88
C ALA A 636 -6.90 15.56 87.57
N GLU A 637 -7.57 14.42 87.78
CA GLU A 637 -7.01 13.09 87.49
C GLU A 637 -7.23 12.67 86.03
N VAL A 638 -8.39 13.01 85.45
CA VAL A 638 -8.64 12.79 84.01
C VAL A 638 -7.83 13.74 83.12
N GLY A 639 -7.54 14.97 83.59
CA GLY A 639 -6.66 15.91 82.89
C GLY A 639 -5.20 15.46 82.76
N MET A 640 -4.66 14.72 83.73
CA MET A 640 -3.28 14.18 83.65
C MET A 640 -3.17 12.95 82.74
N VAL A 641 -4.21 12.12 82.65
CA VAL A 641 -4.21 10.94 81.77
C VAL A 641 -4.52 11.32 80.31
N ALA A 642 -5.47 12.23 80.07
CA ALA A 642 -5.75 12.74 78.73
C ALA A 642 -4.60 13.59 78.16
N GLY A 643 -3.94 14.40 79.01
CA GLY A 643 -2.76 15.17 78.62
C GLY A 643 -1.53 14.29 78.30
N GLY A 644 -1.35 13.19 79.04
CA GLY A 644 -0.27 12.23 78.78
C GLY A 644 -0.41 11.50 77.44
N ILE A 645 -1.64 11.08 77.10
CA ILE A 645 -1.92 10.40 75.82
C ILE A 645 -1.78 11.37 74.64
N PHE A 646 -2.25 12.61 74.78
CA PHE A 646 -2.10 13.62 73.73
C PHE A 646 -0.63 13.99 73.45
N VAL A 647 0.21 14.09 74.49
CA VAL A 647 1.64 14.38 74.34
C VAL A 647 2.39 13.20 73.72
N VAL A 648 2.06 11.96 74.08
CA VAL A 648 2.70 10.76 73.50
C VAL A 648 2.28 10.59 72.03
N CYS A 649 0.99 10.75 71.70
CA CYS A 649 0.52 10.70 70.31
C CYS A 649 1.11 11.83 69.46
N SER A 650 1.24 13.05 70.00
CA SER A 650 1.86 14.18 69.30
C SER A 650 3.35 13.96 69.02
N VAL A 651 4.09 13.33 69.95
CA VAL A 651 5.51 12.99 69.76
C VAL A 651 5.68 11.87 68.73
N VAL A 652 4.78 10.89 68.68
CA VAL A 652 4.79 9.82 67.67
C VAL A 652 4.48 10.38 66.27
N ILE A 653 3.50 11.30 66.15
CA ILE A 653 3.18 11.98 64.88
C ILE A 653 4.33 12.88 64.42
N LEU A 654 5.02 13.57 65.34
CA LEU A 654 6.21 14.37 65.00
C LEU A 654 7.42 13.51 64.63
N LEU A 655 7.60 12.33 65.24
CA LEU A 655 8.65 11.38 64.86
C LEU A 655 8.37 10.77 63.48
N PHE A 656 7.14 10.37 63.19
CA PHE A 656 6.72 9.92 61.85
C PHE A 656 6.84 11.03 60.80
N GLY A 657 6.45 12.27 61.12
CA GLY A 657 6.63 13.44 60.25
C GLY A 657 8.10 13.85 60.04
N SER A 658 9.01 13.47 60.96
CA SER A 658 10.45 13.70 60.79
C SER A 658 11.11 12.70 59.85
N MET A 659 10.54 11.50 59.69
CA MET A 659 11.03 10.49 58.75
C MET A 659 10.50 10.69 57.31
N THR A 660 9.46 11.51 57.11
CA THR A 660 8.86 11.74 55.78
C THR A 660 9.15 13.11 55.17
N LYS A 661 10.11 13.87 55.70
CA LYS A 661 10.49 15.16 55.11
C LYS A 661 11.38 14.99 53.87
N ARG A 662 10.73 14.71 52.72
CA ARG A 662 11.26 15.01 51.39
C ARG A 662 11.55 16.50 51.29
N VAL A 663 12.76 16.81 50.86
CA VAL A 663 13.31 18.16 50.75
C VAL A 663 12.70 18.88 49.55
N LYS A 664 11.94 19.95 49.79
CA LYS A 664 11.90 21.12 48.89
C LYS A 664 12.87 22.16 49.45
N ARG A 665 13.78 22.70 48.63
CA ARG A 665 14.61 23.86 48.97
C ARG A 665 14.37 25.02 47.98
N PRO A 666 14.48 26.28 48.45
CA PRO A 666 14.06 27.48 47.74
C PRO A 666 15.23 28.25 47.07
N SER A 667 14.85 29.29 46.33
CA SER A 667 15.61 30.12 45.39
C SER A 667 16.49 31.24 45.99
N GLN A 668 17.48 31.67 45.17
CA GLN A 668 18.22 32.96 45.11
C GLN A 668 19.42 33.17 46.08
N GLU A 669 20.60 33.72 45.73
CA GLU A 669 21.14 34.42 44.54
C GLU A 669 22.69 34.61 44.66
N LYS A 670 23.43 34.65 43.52
CA LYS A 670 24.57 35.56 43.15
C LYS A 670 25.81 34.96 42.41
N ASN A 671 25.85 35.31 41.12
CA ASN A 671 26.91 36.03 40.37
C ASN A 671 28.15 35.37 39.72
N PHE A 672 28.08 35.44 38.37
CA PHE A 672 29.06 35.84 37.34
C PHE A 672 30.16 34.88 36.83
N GLY A 673 30.12 34.66 35.50
CA GLY A 673 31.30 34.52 34.66
C GLY A 673 31.13 33.73 33.36
N SER A 674 30.47 34.34 32.34
CA SER A 674 30.57 34.11 30.88
C SER A 674 30.60 32.67 30.33
N PHE A 675 29.71 32.35 29.37
CA PHE A 675 30.07 31.98 27.99
C PHE A 675 28.79 31.88 27.13
N GLU A 676 28.97 31.99 25.82
CA GLU A 676 28.04 32.42 24.76
C GLU A 676 26.66 31.75 24.70
N PHE A 677 25.70 32.53 24.21
CA PHE A 677 24.42 32.05 23.71
C PHE A 677 24.62 31.34 22.37
N ASP A 678 24.03 30.16 22.22
CA ASP A 678 23.61 29.64 20.93
C ASP A 678 22.08 29.68 20.86
N GLU A 679 21.58 30.11 19.71
CA GLU A 679 20.23 30.55 19.43
C GLU A 679 19.53 29.41 18.68
N SER A 680 18.99 28.42 19.41
CA SER A 680 18.21 27.33 18.77
C SER A 680 17.09 26.73 19.63
N ALA A 681 16.98 27.05 20.91
CA ALA A 681 15.98 26.45 21.79
C ALA A 681 14.64 27.22 21.87
N ASN A 682 14.53 28.33 21.13
CA ASN A 682 13.36 29.21 21.15
C ASN A 682 12.56 29.20 19.84
N GLU A 683 12.97 28.39 18.85
CA GLU A 683 12.16 28.09 17.67
C GLU A 683 11.36 26.78 17.81
N GLU A 684 11.73 25.87 18.72
CA GLU A 684 11.05 24.56 18.89
C GLU A 684 9.78 24.62 19.78
N ALA A 685 9.58 25.71 20.54
CA ALA A 685 8.36 25.92 21.33
C ALA A 685 7.23 26.66 20.58
N LEU A 686 7.48 27.02 19.31
CA LEU A 686 6.54 27.75 18.45
C LEU A 686 6.01 26.90 17.28
N SER A 687 6.51 25.66 17.10
CA SER A 687 6.11 24.75 16.02
C SER A 687 5.22 23.56 16.44
N GLY A 688 4.74 23.52 17.69
CA GLY A 688 3.55 22.73 18.04
C GLY A 688 3.64 21.19 17.95
N GLN A 689 4.83 20.58 17.91
CA GLN A 689 4.97 19.13 18.02
C GLN A 689 5.79 18.75 19.26
N ALA A 690 5.12 18.33 20.32
CA ALA A 690 5.76 17.60 21.41
C ALA A 690 4.79 16.57 22.02
N GLY A 691 4.96 15.30 21.61
CA GLY A 691 4.89 14.18 22.56
C GLY A 691 3.86 13.07 22.31
N LEU A 692 4.07 12.25 21.28
CA LEU A 692 3.89 10.79 21.43
C LEU A 692 5.27 10.20 21.73
N SER A 693 5.49 9.70 22.95
CA SER A 693 6.54 8.70 23.26
C SER A 693 6.40 8.22 24.72
N ALA A 694 5.41 7.36 24.94
CA ALA A 694 5.42 6.42 26.05
C ALA A 694 5.37 5.00 25.46
N THR A 695 6.50 4.54 24.90
CA THR A 695 6.69 3.12 24.54
C THR A 695 8.04 2.67 25.08
N GLY A 696 8.00 1.95 26.20
CA GLY A 696 9.13 1.21 26.73
C GLY A 696 9.37 -0.03 25.88
N GLY A 697 10.28 0.07 24.91
CA GLY A 697 10.91 -1.07 24.25
C GLY A 697 12.30 -1.27 24.85
N LEU A 698 12.51 -2.39 25.53
CA LEU A 698 13.86 -2.88 25.83
C LEU A 698 14.39 -3.51 24.54
N VAL A 699 15.51 -3.00 24.04
CA VAL A 699 16.32 -3.70 23.05
C VAL A 699 17.70 -3.95 23.65
N ASP A 700 18.10 -5.20 23.51
CA ASP A 700 19.41 -5.76 23.82
C ASP A 700 20.52 -5.19 22.91
N ASP A 701 21.75 -5.50 23.31
CA ASP A 701 23.04 -5.35 22.60
C ASP A 701 23.79 -4.02 22.74
N LEU A 702 24.52 -3.91 23.86
CA LEU A 702 25.92 -3.46 23.80
C LEU A 702 26.72 -3.90 25.04
N TRP A 703 27.43 -5.01 24.92
CA TRP A 703 28.70 -5.23 25.63
C TRP A 703 29.72 -5.69 24.60
N ASP A 704 30.61 -4.78 24.23
CA ASP A 704 31.90 -5.12 23.67
C ASP A 704 32.96 -4.37 24.48
N ASP A 705 33.89 -5.13 25.08
CA ASP A 705 35.28 -4.74 25.28
C ASP A 705 36.11 -5.98 25.71
N ASP A 706 36.83 -6.48 24.70
CA ASP A 706 38.21 -7.01 24.67
C ASP A 706 38.69 -8.34 25.32
N ASP A 707 39.49 -9.02 24.47
CA ASP A 707 40.58 -9.99 24.67
C ASP A 707 40.31 -11.53 24.69
N ALA A 708 40.84 -12.20 23.65
CA ALA A 708 40.99 -13.66 23.47
C ALA A 708 42.23 -14.23 24.23
N PRO A 709 42.67 -15.53 24.16
CA PRO A 709 42.13 -16.80 23.58
C PRO A 709 42.33 -18.04 24.57
N PRO A 710 42.47 -19.33 24.16
CA PRO A 710 41.54 -20.30 23.52
C PRO A 710 41.43 -21.65 24.33
N PRO A 711 41.16 -22.86 23.74
CA PRO A 711 39.91 -23.62 23.91
C PRO A 711 40.08 -24.96 24.65
N THR A 712 39.00 -25.63 25.08
CA THR A 712 38.95 -27.11 25.22
C THR A 712 37.54 -27.68 25.46
N GLU A 713 37.19 -28.65 24.61
CA GLU A 713 36.50 -29.94 24.84
C GLU A 713 35.20 -30.07 25.68
N ALA A 714 34.20 -30.66 24.99
CA ALA A 714 33.49 -31.90 25.33
C ALA A 714 32.22 -31.91 26.22
N ASP A 715 31.24 -32.63 25.64
CA ASP A 715 30.28 -33.58 26.24
C ASP A 715 28.98 -33.12 26.95
N ALA A 716 27.88 -33.44 26.24
CA ALA A 716 26.81 -34.38 26.60
C ALA A 716 25.74 -34.05 27.68
N ALA A 717 24.47 -34.10 27.22
CA ALA A 717 23.28 -34.82 27.74
C ALA A 717 22.87 -34.62 29.25
N VAL A 718 21.60 -34.61 29.72
CA VAL A 718 20.43 -35.47 29.46
C VAL A 718 19.21 -34.93 30.30
N GLU A 719 17.96 -35.25 29.86
CA GLU A 719 16.71 -35.61 30.62
C GLU A 719 15.94 -34.53 31.45
N ALA A 720 14.67 -34.21 31.13
CA ALA A 720 13.36 -34.86 31.49
C ALA A 720 12.85 -34.48 32.91
N ALA A 721 11.56 -34.28 33.29
CA ALA A 721 10.23 -34.55 32.74
C ALA A 721 9.11 -33.80 33.57
N GLU A 722 7.86 -33.83 33.08
CA GLU A 722 6.54 -33.85 33.82
C GLU A 722 6.06 -32.53 34.52
N ASP A 723 4.79 -32.10 34.56
CA ASP A 723 3.47 -32.78 34.52
C ASP A 723 2.33 -31.73 34.29
N ALA A 724 1.16 -32.12 33.77
CA ALA A 724 -0.07 -31.30 33.64
C ALA A 724 -1.02 -31.51 34.87
N PRO A 725 -2.16 -30.80 35.07
CA PRO A 725 -3.39 -30.95 34.25
C PRO A 725 -4.38 -29.75 34.15
N GLU A 726 -5.40 -29.94 33.30
CA GLU A 726 -6.58 -29.10 32.98
C GLU A 726 -7.62 -28.90 34.11
N VAL A 727 -8.48 -27.89 33.95
CA VAL A 727 -9.88 -27.87 34.43
C VAL A 727 -10.81 -27.03 33.54
N THR A 728 -12.03 -27.55 33.34
CA THR A 728 -13.14 -27.13 32.46
C THR A 728 -14.33 -26.46 33.18
N SER A 729 -15.23 -25.85 32.38
CA SER A 729 -16.71 -25.68 32.56
C SER A 729 -17.20 -24.32 33.10
N MET A 730 -18.35 -23.73 32.73
CA MET A 730 -19.63 -24.20 32.14
C MET A 730 -20.31 -23.11 31.28
N VAL A 731 -21.18 -23.56 30.36
CA VAL A 731 -22.22 -22.78 29.64
C VAL A 731 -23.57 -23.20 30.21
N GLU A 732 -24.52 -22.28 30.40
CA GLU A 732 -25.93 -22.61 30.66
C GLU A 732 -26.89 -21.78 29.78
N GLN A 733 -27.88 -22.49 29.23
CA GLN A 733 -28.96 -22.06 28.35
C GLN A 733 -30.07 -21.28 29.08
N VAL A 734 -30.73 -20.35 28.37
CA VAL A 734 -32.18 -20.13 28.54
C VAL A 734 -32.85 -19.94 27.18
N VAL A 735 -33.87 -20.75 26.92
CA VAL A 735 -34.85 -20.66 25.83
C VAL A 735 -36.19 -20.25 26.43
N LEU A 736 -36.89 -19.26 25.87
CA LEU A 736 -38.36 -19.09 25.86
C LEU A 736 -38.73 -18.15 24.69
N GLN A 737 -39.07 -18.67 23.51
CA GLN A 737 -40.42 -18.94 22.97
C GLN A 737 -41.34 -17.71 22.77
N SER A 738 -41.56 -17.41 21.48
CA SER A 738 -42.50 -16.46 20.90
C SER A 738 -43.93 -17.04 20.80
N GLY A 739 -44.92 -16.15 20.81
CA GLY A 739 -46.33 -16.42 20.50
C GLY A 739 -46.84 -15.46 19.42
N ASP A 740 -47.38 -16.06 18.36
CA ASP A 740 -47.96 -15.50 17.13
C ASP A 740 -49.22 -14.65 17.34
N ALA A 741 -49.49 -13.67 16.44
CA ALA A 741 -50.78 -13.52 15.71
C ALA A 741 -50.97 -12.15 15.01
N SER A 742 -51.11 -12.22 13.67
CA SER A 742 -52.17 -11.64 12.82
C SER A 742 -52.31 -10.11 12.59
N GLY A 743 -52.21 -9.68 11.31
CA GLY A 743 -52.72 -8.39 10.77
C GLY A 743 -54.27 -8.31 10.69
N PRO A 744 -54.93 -7.30 10.04
CA PRO A 744 -54.72 -6.92 8.62
C PRO A 744 -55.08 -5.47 8.14
N SER A 745 -54.78 -5.18 6.85
CA SER A 745 -55.44 -4.26 5.87
C SER A 745 -55.36 -2.72 6.10
N SER A 746 -55.28 -1.79 5.13
CA SER A 746 -55.79 -1.65 3.73
C SER A 746 -55.19 -0.36 3.08
N GLU A 747 -54.57 -0.39 1.87
CA GLU A 747 -55.02 0.15 0.53
C GLU A 747 -55.25 1.70 0.37
N PRO A 748 -55.27 2.31 -0.86
CA PRO A 748 -54.57 2.05 -2.14
C PRO A 748 -54.24 3.31 -3.04
N GLU A 749 -53.82 3.04 -4.31
CA GLU A 749 -53.87 3.85 -5.57
C GLU A 749 -52.79 4.93 -5.83
N THR A 750 -52.07 4.95 -6.96
CA THR A 750 -52.55 5.14 -8.36
C THR A 750 -51.66 4.53 -9.48
N ALA A 751 -52.27 4.35 -10.67
CA ALA A 751 -51.83 3.64 -11.88
C ALA A 751 -51.18 4.57 -12.98
N VAL A 752 -50.09 4.17 -13.70
CA VAL A 752 -49.98 3.58 -15.08
C VAL A 752 -50.01 4.62 -16.26
N PRO A 753 -49.30 4.51 -17.44
CA PRO A 753 -48.21 3.61 -17.93
C PRO A 753 -47.17 4.29 -18.92
N PRO A 754 -46.56 3.65 -19.97
CA PRO A 754 -45.11 3.43 -20.01
C PRO A 754 -44.39 3.96 -21.28
N GLU A 755 -43.06 4.05 -21.25
CA GLU A 755 -42.26 4.04 -22.49
C GLU A 755 -40.93 3.30 -22.25
N THR A 756 -40.63 2.44 -23.22
CA THR A 756 -39.58 1.42 -23.27
C THR A 756 -38.21 1.98 -23.63
N THR A 757 -37.15 1.44 -23.03
CA THR A 757 -35.89 1.13 -23.72
C THR A 757 -35.08 0.09 -22.93
N GLU A 758 -34.76 -1.01 -23.59
CA GLU A 758 -33.89 -2.12 -23.15
C GLU A 758 -32.41 -1.72 -23.14
N VAL A 759 -31.65 -2.19 -22.15
CA VAL A 759 -30.19 -2.40 -22.19
C VAL A 759 -29.89 -3.64 -21.30
N PRO A 760 -28.92 -4.52 -21.67
CA PRO A 760 -28.82 -5.91 -21.19
C PRO A 760 -28.20 -6.04 -19.80
N GLY A 761 -28.60 -7.07 -19.06
CA GLY A 761 -27.93 -7.48 -17.82
C GLY A 761 -26.67 -8.29 -18.12
N GLU A 762 -25.57 -7.91 -17.48
CA GLU A 762 -24.35 -8.69 -17.38
C GLU A 762 -24.56 -9.89 -16.46
N ASP A 763 -24.26 -11.08 -17.00
CA ASP A 763 -24.09 -12.32 -16.25
C ASP A 763 -22.82 -12.22 -15.39
N SER A 764 -22.99 -12.13 -14.06
CA SER A 764 -21.90 -12.42 -13.13
C SER A 764 -21.64 -13.94 -13.11
N PRO A 765 -20.38 -14.43 -13.09
CA PRO A 765 -20.13 -15.86 -13.07
C PRO A 765 -20.60 -16.46 -11.75
N GLU A 766 -21.59 -17.36 -11.81
CA GLU A 766 -22.00 -18.16 -10.66
C GLU A 766 -20.81 -19.00 -10.17
N ARG A 767 -20.34 -18.73 -8.94
CA ARG A 767 -19.31 -19.55 -8.27
C ARG A 767 -19.76 -21.03 -8.25
N GLU A 768 -19.08 -21.92 -8.97
CA GLU A 768 -19.41 -23.35 -8.95
C GLU A 768 -19.12 -23.95 -7.55
N ALA A 769 -20.11 -24.65 -6.98
CA ALA A 769 -19.94 -25.28 -5.67
C ALA A 769 -18.99 -26.50 -5.77
N PRO A 770 -18.09 -26.71 -4.79
CA PRO A 770 -17.20 -27.87 -4.79
C PRO A 770 -17.97 -29.19 -4.66
N PRO A 771 -17.42 -30.33 -5.15
CA PRO A 771 -18.11 -31.63 -5.12
C PRO A 771 -18.40 -32.07 -3.68
N VAL A 772 -19.62 -32.53 -3.44
CA VAL A 772 -20.07 -33.00 -2.11
C VAL A 772 -19.39 -34.35 -1.78
N PRO A 773 -18.86 -34.55 -0.55
CA PRO A 773 -18.27 -35.82 -0.12
C PRO A 773 -19.27 -37.00 -0.18
N GLU A 774 -18.77 -38.24 -0.29
CA GLU A 774 -19.62 -39.46 -0.35
C GLU A 774 -20.54 -39.65 0.87
N GLY A 775 -20.28 -38.96 1.98
CA GLY A 775 -21.10 -38.93 3.20
C GLY A 775 -22.24 -37.91 3.23
N GLY A 776 -22.38 -37.07 2.19
CA GLY A 776 -23.32 -35.95 2.15
C GLY A 776 -22.77 -34.67 2.81
N LEU A 777 -23.61 -33.64 2.85
CA LEU A 777 -23.28 -32.37 3.53
C LEU A 777 -23.08 -32.58 5.03
N PRO A 778 -22.18 -31.81 5.69
CA PRO A 778 -22.04 -31.83 7.14
C PRO A 778 -23.38 -31.58 7.85
N ASN A 779 -23.60 -32.22 9.01
CA ASN A 779 -24.88 -32.11 9.72
C ASN A 779 -25.22 -30.64 10.01
N GLY A 780 -26.36 -30.17 9.48
CA GLY A 780 -26.87 -28.81 9.67
C GLY A 780 -26.51 -27.81 8.56
N TRP A 781 -25.75 -28.22 7.54
CA TRP A 781 -25.34 -27.33 6.45
C TRP A 781 -26.31 -27.35 5.26
N SER A 782 -26.60 -26.16 4.72
CA SER A 782 -27.37 -26.01 3.48
C SER A 782 -26.47 -26.01 2.23
N MET A 783 -27.08 -26.19 1.05
CA MET A 783 -26.37 -26.18 -0.22
C MET A 783 -25.78 -24.80 -0.55
N ASP A 784 -26.43 -23.73 -0.10
CA ASP A 784 -25.95 -22.35 -0.29
C ASP A 784 -24.75 -22.06 0.62
N GLN A 785 -24.75 -22.57 1.86
CA GLN A 785 -23.58 -22.49 2.74
C GLN A 785 -22.40 -23.29 2.18
N TRP A 786 -22.67 -24.44 1.56
CA TRP A 786 -21.62 -25.24 0.91
C TRP A 786 -21.02 -24.55 -0.33
N LYS A 787 -21.81 -23.80 -1.09
CA LYS A 787 -21.33 -23.00 -2.23
C LYS A 787 -20.29 -21.96 -1.80
N TRP A 788 -20.42 -21.42 -0.59
CA TRP A 788 -19.49 -20.40 -0.06
C TRP A 788 -18.34 -20.98 0.77
N TYR A 789 -18.58 -21.99 1.60
CA TYR A 789 -17.61 -22.47 2.60
C TYR A 789 -17.13 -23.92 2.38
N GLY A 790 -17.62 -24.61 1.34
CA GLY A 790 -17.28 -26.02 1.08
C GLY A 790 -15.80 -26.26 0.74
N HIS A 791 -15.13 -25.28 0.12
CA HIS A 791 -13.69 -25.39 -0.21
C HIS A 791 -12.82 -25.45 1.05
N GLN A 792 -13.06 -24.55 2.00
CA GLN A 792 -12.34 -24.48 3.27
C GLN A 792 -12.60 -25.72 4.15
N TRP A 793 -13.84 -26.23 4.12
CA TRP A 793 -14.21 -27.46 4.82
C TRP A 793 -13.48 -28.70 4.24
N LEU A 794 -13.33 -28.79 2.93
CA LEU A 794 -12.60 -29.89 2.27
C LEU A 794 -11.08 -29.84 2.51
N GLU A 795 -10.49 -28.64 2.64
CA GLU A 795 -9.07 -28.50 2.97
C GLU A 795 -8.77 -28.92 4.41
N GLN A 796 -9.60 -28.50 5.38
CA GLN A 796 -9.40 -28.89 6.78
C GLN A 796 -9.60 -30.39 7.05
N ASN A 797 -10.40 -31.08 6.24
CA ASN A 797 -10.67 -32.52 6.38
C ASN A 797 -9.83 -33.41 5.45
N LYS A 798 -8.80 -32.87 4.78
CA LYS A 798 -7.89 -33.63 3.90
C LYS A 798 -6.68 -34.23 4.62
N GLU A 799 -6.42 -33.85 5.87
CA GLU A 799 -5.24 -34.31 6.64
C GLU A 799 -5.54 -35.38 7.72
N SER A 800 -6.61 -36.16 7.56
CA SER A 800 -6.95 -37.28 8.47
C SER A 800 -7.05 -38.63 7.80
#